data_AF-A0ABD4TT27-F1
#
_entry.id   AF-A0ABD4TT27-F1
#
_cell.length_a   1.000
_cell.length_b   1.000
_cell.length_c   1.000
_cell.angle_alpha   90.00
_cell.angle_beta   90.00
_cell.angle_gamma   90.00
#
_symmetry.space_group_name_H-M   'P 1'
#
loop_
_entity.id
_entity.type
_entity.pdbx_description
1 polymer ?
#
loop_
_entity_poly.entity_id
_entity_poly.type
_entity_poly.pdbx_seq_one_letter_code
_entity_poly.pdbx_strand_id
1 'polypeptide(L)'
;MPNADDLEARVQLLERALAKLLGTDDFEAFLTETGAEQSQPKPTTPPQPPQAPAPEDLTTVTNSSSPNAKLRLFADYFRGREDVYATAWNNGEKKGWSPASYGRYDRNNPNLKPLTPQVLEQHLRRDNNLHVGLYPLCKGDTCFLLACDFDDADFRTAARLYAETCREYGLDPLIEISRSGTGAHVWLFFSEPVPAALARAVGTGLLAKASPKQFFTSFDRFFPSQDTLPGKRRGFGNLIALPLAGQHRAEHRTIFVDASFEPTDDQFATLASTAKASKSQLKKIAARLQPDPETQLPQPPTKAELKALKRTGKVLVTHDSRVHISLEGVDGTTATALRHLGAIPNPQFYIRQAQRLSTFQTPRLIIRFDEHDNTLTLDRGTLDQAIAILKTAGYTVSRRGKTPKPRTMQAEFTGELHPRQRKAVAAMRKHPTGILVAPPGAGKTVMACALIAHRQVPTAIIVPNVELATQWREALTQFLDAPTIGQYGGNSKKLSGDIDIVTAQSISRADSHTDFLANYGYIIIDECHRVGAAGLTRVLADLNVRFINGLTATPYRSDGLDALLPLICGPIRHTMELEHAGPKHYVVQTTEFTYDEPHLYWPDLDNALAADSARNALIAETIARATADGSNVLVLVKRREHISALETLLTRDHPDLPVPVFTLHGAQSSKDRKATRKALDSTPQFILIAMSQIAGEGVDLPTLDVLVLAAPVAFKGNVIQQIGRVTRGAESAATVFDFHDHHVAALTAAFRKRSSVIRKQGFV
;
A
#
# COMPACT_ATOMS: atom_id res chain seq x y z
N MET A 1 37.90 -2.34 28.87
CA MET A 1 37.40 -1.91 30.19
C MET A 1 38.14 -0.61 30.54
N PRO A 2 37.46 0.49 30.92
CA PRO A 2 38.15 1.69 31.33
C PRO A 2 38.78 1.51 32.72
N ASN A 3 39.92 2.16 32.96
CA ASN A 3 40.76 2.04 34.15
C ASN A 3 40.09 2.66 35.39
N ALA A 4 40.22 2.05 36.58
CA ALA A 4 39.55 2.49 37.81
C ALA A 4 39.98 3.89 38.26
N ASP A 5 41.23 4.27 37.98
CA ASP A 5 41.78 5.60 38.27
C ASP A 5 41.07 6.73 37.50
N ASP A 6 40.47 6.41 36.33
CA ASP A 6 39.73 7.36 35.49
C ASP A 6 38.32 7.63 36.04
N LEU A 7 37.80 6.75 36.90
CA LEU A 7 36.51 6.93 37.56
C LEU A 7 36.64 7.89 38.75
N GLU A 8 37.67 7.71 39.57
CA GLU A 8 37.90 8.49 40.79
C GLU A 8 38.26 9.95 40.48
N ALA A 9 39.05 10.18 39.43
CA ALA A 9 39.32 11.51 38.91
C ALA A 9 38.05 12.23 38.40
N ARG A 10 37.10 11.49 37.81
CA ARG A 10 35.82 12.04 37.31
C ARG A 10 34.83 12.32 38.44
N VAL A 11 34.84 11.54 39.52
CA VAL A 11 34.05 11.82 40.73
C VAL A 11 34.56 13.09 41.41
N GLN A 12 35.88 13.25 41.61
CA GLN A 12 36.44 14.48 42.21
C GLN A 12 36.19 15.73 41.35
N LEU A 13 36.16 15.59 40.02
CA LEU A 13 35.84 16.69 39.11
C LEU A 13 34.36 17.12 39.22
N LEU A 14 33.46 16.15 39.40
CA LEU A 14 32.02 16.39 39.58
C LEU A 14 31.72 17.01 40.95
N GLU A 15 32.41 16.57 42.00
CA GLU A 15 32.27 17.14 43.36
C GLU A 15 32.76 18.58 43.43
N ARG A 16 33.89 18.91 42.78
CA ARG A 16 34.38 20.31 42.66
C ARG A 16 33.47 21.19 41.82
N ALA A 17 32.86 20.64 40.77
CA ALA A 17 31.90 21.36 39.95
C ALA A 17 30.59 21.64 40.70
N LEU A 18 30.17 20.74 41.58
CA LEU A 18 28.96 20.87 42.39
C LEU A 18 29.15 21.89 43.54
N ALA A 19 30.29 21.88 44.23
CA ALA A 19 30.63 22.85 45.27
C ALA A 19 30.68 24.30 44.73
N LYS A 20 31.22 24.48 43.52
CA LYS A 20 31.29 25.79 42.84
C LYS A 20 29.93 26.33 42.40
N LEU A 21 28.95 25.46 42.20
CA LEU A 21 27.58 25.81 41.79
C LEU A 21 26.67 26.17 42.97
N LEU A 22 27.03 25.71 44.18
CA LEU A 22 26.25 25.86 45.40
C LEU A 22 26.80 26.94 46.36
N GLY A 23 28.00 27.48 46.09
CA GLY A 23 28.52 28.68 46.77
C GLY A 23 28.92 28.46 48.23
N THR A 24 29.34 27.26 48.60
CA THR A 24 29.78 26.92 49.96
C THR A 24 31.01 26.02 49.89
N ASP A 25 32.08 26.41 50.59
CA ASP A 25 33.38 25.73 50.57
C ASP A 25 33.49 24.53 51.54
N ASP A 26 32.42 24.06 52.17
CA ASP A 26 32.51 23.01 53.20
C ASP A 26 31.40 21.95 53.13
N PHE A 27 31.75 20.75 52.66
CA PHE A 27 30.82 19.65 52.38
C PHE A 27 30.57 18.74 53.61
N GLU A 28 31.45 18.75 54.62
CA GLU A 28 31.31 17.92 55.82
C GLU A 28 30.27 18.44 56.83
N ALA A 29 29.94 19.74 56.80
CA ALA A 29 28.95 20.34 57.69
C ALA A 29 27.49 19.98 57.33
N PHE A 30 27.20 19.64 56.06
CA PHE A 30 25.83 19.35 55.61
C PHE A 30 25.35 17.94 56.02
N LEU A 31 26.28 17.00 56.22
CA LEU A 31 25.96 15.62 56.60
C LEU A 31 25.70 15.45 58.11
N THR A 32 26.06 16.43 58.93
CA THR A 32 25.96 16.37 60.39
C THR A 32 24.62 16.88 60.96
N GLU A 33 23.78 17.58 60.19
CA GLU A 33 22.51 18.13 60.68
C GLU A 33 21.34 17.12 60.75
N THR A 34 21.47 15.89 60.25
CA THR A 34 20.36 14.91 60.21
C THR A 34 20.46 13.73 61.18
N GLY A 35 21.25 13.82 62.25
CA GLY A 35 21.36 12.76 63.25
C GLY A 35 21.31 13.24 64.70
N ALA A 36 20.17 13.06 65.38
CA ALA A 36 20.09 13.11 66.84
C ALA A 36 19.03 12.13 67.40
N GLU A 37 19.39 11.45 68.48
CA GLU A 37 18.79 10.26 69.09
C GLU A 37 17.68 10.53 70.15
N GLN A 38 16.74 9.57 70.20
CA GLN A 38 16.01 8.95 71.34
C GLN A 38 15.47 9.78 72.54
N SER A 39 14.15 9.66 72.76
CA SER A 39 13.57 9.33 74.08
C SER A 39 12.17 8.69 73.94
N GLN A 40 11.93 7.58 74.66
CA GLN A 40 10.62 6.90 74.73
C GLN A 40 9.68 7.58 75.73
N PRO A 41 8.40 7.78 75.38
CA PRO A 41 7.31 7.82 76.35
C PRO A 41 6.37 6.61 76.23
N LYS A 42 5.77 6.25 77.36
CA LYS A 42 4.81 5.15 77.59
C LYS A 42 3.64 5.11 76.57
N PRO A 43 3.01 3.94 76.36
CA PRO A 43 2.00 3.75 75.33
C PRO A 43 0.69 4.44 75.69
N THR A 44 0.27 5.39 74.86
CA THR A 44 -1.13 5.80 74.75
C THR A 44 -1.59 5.48 73.34
N THR A 45 -2.70 4.76 73.24
CA THR A 45 -3.29 4.27 72.00
C THR A 45 -3.56 5.44 71.04
N PRO A 46 -3.01 5.46 69.81
CA PRO A 46 -3.39 6.46 68.82
C PRO A 46 -4.83 6.19 68.38
N PRO A 47 -5.66 7.23 68.12
CA PRO A 47 -6.94 7.04 67.47
C PRO A 47 -6.72 6.41 66.10
N GLN A 48 -7.53 5.40 65.78
CA GLN A 48 -7.55 4.77 64.46
C GLN A 48 -7.59 5.85 63.36
N PRO A 49 -6.73 5.78 62.32
CA PRO A 49 -6.95 6.58 61.13
C PRO A 49 -8.34 6.25 60.57
N PRO A 50 -9.11 7.23 60.07
CA PRO A 50 -10.40 6.97 59.48
C PRO A 50 -10.23 5.86 58.44
N GLN A 51 -11.02 4.79 58.59
CA GLN A 51 -11.08 3.70 57.62
C GLN A 51 -11.24 4.33 56.23
N ALA A 52 -10.31 4.00 55.32
CA ALA A 52 -10.49 4.35 53.92
C ALA A 52 -11.89 3.85 53.51
N PRO A 53 -12.74 4.70 52.92
CA PRO A 53 -14.08 4.27 52.52
C PRO A 53 -13.94 3.02 51.64
N ALA A 54 -14.82 2.05 51.87
CA ALA A 54 -14.89 0.84 51.05
C ALA A 54 -14.84 1.23 49.56
N PRO A 55 -14.17 0.45 48.69
CA PRO A 55 -14.10 0.80 47.27
C PRO A 55 -15.53 0.95 46.73
N GLU A 56 -15.92 2.19 46.47
CA GLU A 56 -17.24 2.52 45.90
C GLU A 56 -17.38 1.79 44.56
N ASP A 57 -18.54 1.16 44.35
CA ASP A 57 -18.88 0.51 43.10
C ASP A 57 -18.97 1.57 41.98
N LEU A 58 -18.02 1.51 41.04
CA LEU A 58 -17.90 2.46 39.96
C LEU A 58 -19.14 2.47 39.04
N THR A 59 -19.95 1.42 39.06
CA THR A 59 -21.17 1.31 38.23
C THR A 59 -22.32 2.19 38.73
N THR A 60 -22.24 2.72 39.97
CA THR A 60 -23.29 3.56 40.58
C THR A 60 -22.92 5.04 40.70
N VAL A 61 -21.80 5.45 40.10
CA VAL A 61 -21.27 6.82 40.21
C VAL A 61 -22.12 7.80 39.41
N THR A 62 -22.46 8.94 40.03
CA THR A 62 -23.29 10.02 39.47
C THR A 62 -22.59 11.37 39.59
N ASN A 63 -23.17 12.45 39.03
CA ASN A 63 -22.69 13.82 39.25
C ASN A 63 -22.57 14.18 40.74
N SER A 64 -23.47 13.64 41.58
CA SER A 64 -23.49 13.83 43.03
C SER A 64 -22.46 13.02 43.82
N SER A 65 -21.81 12.01 43.20
CA SER A 65 -20.77 11.22 43.86
C SER A 65 -19.51 12.06 44.17
N SER A 66 -18.65 11.52 45.03
CA SER A 66 -17.42 12.19 45.46
C SER A 66 -16.50 12.50 44.26
N PRO A 67 -15.69 13.59 44.31
CA PRO A 67 -14.72 13.89 43.26
C PRO A 67 -13.77 12.72 42.98
N ASN A 68 -13.33 12.01 44.02
CA ASN A 68 -12.45 10.84 43.88
C ASN A 68 -13.13 9.67 43.15
N ALA A 69 -14.42 9.42 43.41
CA ALA A 69 -15.19 8.40 42.70
C ALA A 69 -15.32 8.70 41.20
N LYS A 70 -15.66 9.96 40.88
CA LYS A 70 -15.76 10.45 39.50
C LYS A 70 -14.41 10.36 38.77
N LEU A 71 -13.30 10.67 39.45
CA LEU A 71 -11.96 10.55 38.90
C LEU A 71 -11.57 9.10 38.61
N ARG A 72 -11.85 8.18 39.54
CA ARG A 72 -11.59 6.75 39.36
C ARG A 72 -12.40 6.17 38.20
N LEU A 73 -13.70 6.52 38.13
CA LEU A 73 -14.55 6.13 37.01
C LEU A 73 -13.98 6.65 35.68
N PHE A 74 -13.65 7.94 35.61
CA PHE A 74 -13.13 8.54 34.38
C PHE A 74 -11.80 7.89 33.93
N ALA A 75 -10.87 7.68 34.88
CA ALA A 75 -9.60 7.01 34.60
C ALA A 75 -9.78 5.54 34.18
N ASP A 76 -10.83 4.86 34.65
CA ASP A 76 -11.13 3.46 34.30
C ASP A 76 -11.66 3.32 32.85
N TYR A 77 -12.37 4.33 32.32
CA TYR A 77 -12.85 4.33 30.93
C TYR A 77 -11.82 4.89 29.95
N PHE A 78 -11.17 6.00 30.29
CA PHE A 78 -10.26 6.71 29.38
C PHE A 78 -8.80 6.29 29.57
N ARG A 79 -8.53 4.98 29.42
CA ARG A 79 -7.19 4.39 29.59
C ARG A 79 -6.37 4.45 28.31
N GLY A 80 -5.10 4.82 28.43
CA GLY A 80 -4.15 4.94 27.32
C GLY A 80 -2.70 4.93 27.81
N ARG A 81 -1.86 5.80 27.26
CA ARG A 81 -0.48 6.02 27.74
C ARG A 81 -0.49 6.79 29.05
N GLU A 82 0.15 6.23 30.08
CA GLU A 82 0.32 6.87 31.38
C GLU A 82 1.60 7.70 31.46
N ASP A 83 2.60 7.39 30.63
CA ASP A 83 3.90 8.07 30.59
C ASP A 83 3.88 9.40 29.80
N VAL A 84 2.77 9.73 29.14
CA VAL A 84 2.60 10.99 28.40
C VAL A 84 1.13 11.33 28.18
N TYR A 85 0.79 12.62 28.30
CA TYR A 85 -0.46 13.21 27.79
C TYR A 85 -0.18 14.35 26.83
N ALA A 86 -1.21 14.89 26.18
CA ALA A 86 -1.11 16.06 25.33
C ALA A 86 -1.88 17.26 25.91
N THR A 87 -1.39 18.47 25.62
CA THR A 87 -2.09 19.72 25.93
C THR A 87 -2.45 20.47 24.66
N ALA A 88 -3.61 21.10 24.69
CA ALA A 88 -3.99 22.06 23.67
C ALA A 88 -3.23 23.38 23.86
N TRP A 89 -2.82 24.00 22.76
CA TRP A 89 -2.22 25.33 22.75
C TRP A 89 -2.86 26.20 21.68
N ASN A 90 -2.83 27.52 21.91
CA ASN A 90 -3.27 28.55 20.98
C ASN A 90 -2.28 29.71 21.07
N ASN A 91 -1.64 30.06 19.96
CA ASN A 91 -0.68 31.17 19.91
C ASN A 91 -1.26 32.42 19.22
N GLY A 92 -2.58 32.49 19.02
CA GLY A 92 -3.28 33.60 18.35
C GLY A 92 -3.48 33.35 16.84
N GLU A 93 -2.50 32.75 16.17
CA GLU A 93 -2.58 32.44 14.72
C GLU A 93 -2.97 30.98 14.44
N LYS A 94 -2.51 30.05 15.28
CA LYS A 94 -2.72 28.61 15.13
C LYS A 94 -3.12 27.99 16.46
N LYS A 95 -4.01 27.01 16.35
CA LYS A 95 -4.39 26.10 17.44
C LYS A 95 -3.81 24.74 17.15
N GLY A 96 -3.36 24.03 18.18
CA GLY A 96 -2.79 22.70 18.02
C GLY A 96 -2.70 21.93 19.32
N TRP A 97 -2.13 20.74 19.20
CA TRP A 97 -1.84 19.85 20.33
C TRP A 97 -0.36 19.52 20.34
N SER A 98 0.21 19.40 21.53
CA SER A 98 1.59 18.94 21.71
C SER A 98 1.68 17.97 22.89
N PRO A 99 2.61 17.01 22.86
CA PRO A 99 2.93 16.21 24.04
C PRO A 99 3.31 17.15 25.19
N ALA A 100 2.77 16.90 26.37
CA ALA A 100 3.13 17.62 27.57
C ALA A 100 4.58 17.26 27.95
N SER A 101 5.45 18.27 28.05
CA SER A 101 6.87 18.09 28.39
C SER A 101 7.31 19.05 29.49
N TYR A 102 8.35 18.67 30.23
CA TYR A 102 9.12 19.59 31.07
C TYR A 102 10.02 20.43 30.16
N GLY A 103 9.59 21.66 29.87
CA GLY A 103 10.22 22.52 28.87
C GLY A 103 9.67 22.32 27.45
N ARG A 104 10.39 22.81 26.44
CA ARG A 104 10.01 22.67 25.02
C ARG A 104 10.14 21.21 24.58
N TYR A 105 9.12 20.68 23.91
CA TYR A 105 9.14 19.33 23.37
C TYR A 105 10.26 19.16 22.32
N ASP A 106 11.16 18.21 22.58
CA ASP A 106 12.16 17.70 21.62
C ASP A 106 11.81 16.25 21.26
N ARG A 107 11.68 15.97 19.97
CA ARG A 107 11.37 14.63 19.45
C ARG A 107 12.52 13.63 19.68
N ASN A 108 13.76 14.09 19.73
CA ASN A 108 14.94 13.24 19.85
C ASN A 108 15.22 12.89 21.32
N ASN A 109 14.98 13.84 22.24
CA ASN A 109 15.10 13.64 23.68
C ASN A 109 13.85 14.12 24.44
N PRO A 110 12.73 13.40 24.34
CA PRO A 110 11.47 13.87 24.91
C PRO A 110 11.47 13.76 26.44
N ASN A 111 11.39 14.89 27.13
CA ASN A 111 11.20 14.96 28.59
C ASN A 111 9.71 15.11 28.93
N LEU A 112 8.98 14.00 28.90
CA LEU A 112 7.50 13.97 28.91
C LEU A 112 6.91 14.05 30.33
N LYS A 113 5.73 14.66 30.45
CA LYS A 113 4.94 14.67 31.69
C LYS A 113 3.96 13.49 31.70
N PRO A 114 3.91 12.69 32.77
CA PRO A 114 2.97 11.57 32.87
C PRO A 114 1.52 12.07 33.04
N LEU A 115 0.57 11.24 32.63
CA LEU A 115 -0.85 11.44 32.88
C LEU A 115 -1.18 10.98 34.31
N THR A 116 -1.27 11.92 35.25
CA THR A 116 -1.54 11.62 36.67
C THR A 116 -3.00 11.87 37.05
N PRO A 117 -3.50 11.30 38.16
CA PRO A 117 -4.83 11.61 38.68
C PRO A 117 -5.07 13.11 38.90
N GLN A 118 -4.03 13.85 39.32
CA GLN A 118 -4.10 15.30 39.49
C GLN A 118 -4.31 16.04 38.15
N VAL A 119 -3.72 15.57 37.06
CA VAL A 119 -3.93 16.13 35.71
C VAL A 119 -5.37 15.88 35.25
N LEU A 120 -5.92 14.70 35.50
CA LEU A 120 -7.33 14.38 35.21
C LEU A 120 -8.30 15.18 36.08
N GLU A 121 -7.97 15.41 37.35
CA GLU A 121 -8.74 16.31 38.22
C GLU A 121 -8.79 17.72 37.66
N GLN A 122 -7.63 18.27 37.29
CA GLN A 122 -7.53 19.57 36.66
C GLN A 122 -8.34 19.64 35.35
N HIS A 123 -8.36 18.58 34.56
CA HIS A 123 -9.14 18.50 33.33
C HIS A 123 -10.66 18.56 33.55
N LEU A 124 -11.16 17.89 34.59
CA LEU A 124 -12.61 17.80 34.89
C LEU A 124 -13.16 19.02 35.65
N ARG A 125 -12.29 19.87 36.21
CA ARG A 125 -12.68 21.11 36.90
C ARG A 125 -13.26 22.12 35.93
N ARG A 126 -14.52 22.53 36.14
CA ARG A 126 -15.29 23.42 35.25
C ARG A 126 -14.66 24.81 35.08
N ASP A 127 -13.92 25.27 36.07
CA ASP A 127 -13.25 26.58 36.14
C ASP A 127 -11.81 26.55 35.58
N ASN A 128 -11.37 25.43 35.01
CA ASN A 128 -10.03 25.28 34.45
C ASN A 128 -10.04 25.24 32.92
N ASN A 129 -8.96 25.76 32.31
CA ASN A 129 -8.76 25.80 30.87
C ASN A 129 -7.89 24.64 30.34
N LEU A 130 -7.43 23.74 31.22
CA LEU A 130 -6.64 22.58 30.82
C LEU A 130 -7.49 21.55 30.07
N HIS A 131 -7.28 21.44 28.76
CA HIS A 131 -7.81 20.33 27.96
C HIS A 131 -6.71 19.29 27.75
N VAL A 132 -6.91 18.10 28.32
CA VAL A 132 -6.01 16.95 28.19
C VAL A 132 -6.37 16.14 26.94
N GLY A 133 -5.34 15.75 26.19
CA GLY A 133 -5.42 14.77 25.12
C GLY A 133 -4.79 13.45 25.56
N LEU A 134 -5.46 12.35 25.26
CA LEU A 134 -5.03 10.99 25.54
C LEU A 134 -4.36 10.37 24.31
N TYR A 135 -3.28 9.62 24.53
CA TYR A 135 -2.72 8.70 23.53
C TYR A 135 -3.28 7.29 23.79
N PRO A 136 -4.28 6.80 23.04
CA PRO A 136 -4.99 5.56 23.38
C PRO A 136 -4.25 4.28 22.97
N LEU A 137 -3.18 4.37 22.18
CA LEU A 137 -2.35 3.22 21.80
C LEU A 137 -1.29 2.94 22.87
N CYS A 138 -1.55 1.90 23.67
CA CYS A 138 -0.66 1.45 24.75
C CYS A 138 0.58 0.71 24.21
N LYS A 139 1.57 0.51 25.09
CA LYS A 139 2.71 -0.37 24.81
C LYS A 139 2.21 -1.79 24.52
N GLY A 140 2.85 -2.50 23.59
CA GLY A 140 2.41 -3.83 23.16
C GLY A 140 1.26 -3.82 22.15
N ASP A 141 1.02 -2.69 21.46
CA ASP A 141 0.08 -2.58 20.33
C ASP A 141 -1.39 -2.85 20.74
N THR A 142 -1.77 -2.46 21.96
CA THR A 142 -3.11 -2.64 22.53
C THR A 142 -3.80 -1.32 22.87
N CYS A 143 -5.12 -1.35 23.06
CA CYS A 143 -5.92 -0.23 23.56
C CYS A 143 -7.06 -0.72 24.46
N PHE A 144 -7.63 0.20 25.24
CA PHE A 144 -8.80 -0.02 26.10
C PHE A 144 -10.06 0.67 25.59
N LEU A 145 -9.92 1.45 24.52
CA LEU A 145 -11.02 2.14 23.89
C LEU A 145 -10.78 2.25 22.38
N LEU A 146 -11.86 2.53 21.67
CA LEU A 146 -11.86 2.93 20.28
C LEU A 146 -12.85 4.09 20.14
N ALA A 147 -12.39 5.21 19.60
CA ALA A 147 -13.26 6.36 19.30
C ALA A 147 -13.34 6.59 17.80
N CYS A 148 -14.55 6.76 17.26
CA CYS A 148 -14.76 7.16 15.87
C CYS A 148 -15.13 8.65 15.81
N ASP A 149 -14.38 9.42 15.04
CA ASP A 149 -14.56 10.86 14.87
C ASP A 149 -15.44 11.20 13.67
N PHE A 150 -16.39 12.12 13.85
CA PHE A 150 -17.34 12.59 12.85
C PHE A 150 -17.38 14.12 12.82
N ASP A 151 -16.91 14.72 11.74
CA ASP A 151 -16.71 16.17 11.58
C ASP A 151 -17.30 16.74 10.28
N ASP A 152 -17.96 15.90 9.47
CA ASP A 152 -18.63 16.29 8.22
C ASP A 152 -19.96 17.03 8.50
N ALA A 153 -20.51 17.70 7.47
CA ALA A 153 -21.77 18.47 7.59
C ALA A 153 -22.97 17.64 8.12
N ASP A 154 -22.97 16.33 7.90
CA ASP A 154 -23.99 15.37 8.34
C ASP A 154 -23.56 14.52 9.55
N PHE A 155 -22.58 14.98 10.35
CA PHE A 155 -21.98 14.21 11.46
C PHE A 155 -23.00 13.64 12.45
N ARG A 156 -24.15 14.29 12.65
CA ARG A 156 -25.18 13.80 13.59
C ARG A 156 -25.81 12.51 13.10
N THR A 157 -26.25 12.49 11.85
CA THR A 157 -26.83 11.31 11.20
C THR A 157 -25.80 10.18 11.12
N ALA A 158 -24.57 10.54 10.76
CA ALA A 158 -23.40 9.67 10.71
C ALA A 158 -23.15 8.90 12.02
N ALA A 159 -22.94 9.66 13.10
CA ALA A 159 -22.59 9.12 14.40
C ALA A 159 -23.75 8.32 15.01
N ARG A 160 -25.00 8.76 14.79
CA ARG A 160 -26.20 8.01 15.20
C ARG A 160 -26.26 6.64 14.53
N LEU A 161 -26.16 6.59 13.20
CA LEU A 161 -26.25 5.35 12.43
C LEU A 161 -25.10 4.39 12.79
N TYR A 162 -23.91 4.92 13.03
CA TYR A 162 -22.78 4.13 13.52
C TYR A 162 -23.03 3.57 14.92
N ALA A 163 -23.53 4.38 15.86
CA ALA A 163 -23.87 3.93 17.21
C ALA A 163 -25.00 2.88 17.21
N GLU A 164 -26.05 3.05 16.40
CA GLU A 164 -27.11 2.05 16.23
C GLU A 164 -26.55 0.72 15.71
N THR A 165 -25.71 0.78 14.67
CA THR A 165 -25.05 -0.42 14.13
C THR A 165 -24.16 -1.11 15.17
N CYS A 166 -23.44 -0.35 16.00
CA CYS A 166 -22.68 -0.92 17.12
C CYS A 166 -23.59 -1.66 18.11
N ARG A 167 -24.76 -1.09 18.46
CA ARG A 167 -25.75 -1.73 19.35
C ARG A 167 -26.34 -3.01 18.76
N GLU A 168 -26.63 -3.04 17.46
CA GLU A 168 -27.09 -4.26 16.76
C GLU A 168 -26.08 -5.42 16.83
N TYR A 169 -24.80 -5.09 17.00
CA TYR A 169 -23.71 -6.05 17.17
C TYR A 169 -23.36 -6.31 18.65
N GLY A 170 -24.19 -5.82 19.57
CA GLY A 170 -24.08 -6.06 21.01
C GLY A 170 -23.04 -5.20 21.73
N LEU A 171 -22.53 -4.15 21.09
CA LEU A 171 -21.66 -3.16 21.75
C LEU A 171 -22.49 -2.03 22.36
N ASP A 172 -21.95 -1.32 23.34
CA ASP A 172 -22.62 -0.19 23.98
C ASP A 172 -21.86 1.12 23.73
N PRO A 173 -22.17 1.83 22.63
CA PRO A 173 -21.46 3.04 22.24
C PRO A 173 -21.97 4.28 22.98
N LEU A 174 -21.03 5.16 23.32
CA LEU A 174 -21.31 6.46 23.95
C LEU A 174 -21.01 7.60 22.97
N ILE A 175 -21.97 8.51 22.75
CA ILE A 175 -21.81 9.65 21.83
C ILE A 175 -21.41 10.89 22.60
N GLU A 176 -20.37 11.58 22.15
CA GLU A 176 -19.88 12.85 22.71
C GLU A 176 -19.91 13.94 21.63
N ILE A 177 -20.38 15.14 21.96
CA ILE A 177 -20.17 16.33 21.12
C ILE A 177 -18.71 16.78 21.20
N SER A 178 -18.08 16.98 20.06
CA SER A 178 -16.66 17.36 20.00
C SER A 178 -16.39 18.73 20.66
N ARG A 179 -15.10 19.02 20.87
CA ARG A 179 -14.64 20.32 21.39
C ARG A 179 -15.12 21.52 20.55
N SER A 180 -15.22 21.38 19.23
CA SER A 180 -15.67 22.47 18.37
C SER A 180 -17.18 22.72 18.46
N GLY A 181 -17.95 21.70 18.83
CA GLY A 181 -19.43 21.69 18.74
C GLY A 181 -19.96 21.36 17.34
N THR A 182 -19.08 21.20 16.36
CA THR A 182 -19.42 20.93 14.95
C THR A 182 -19.06 19.50 14.52
N GLY A 183 -18.89 18.61 15.49
CA GLY A 183 -18.59 17.21 15.27
C GLY A 183 -18.96 16.37 16.48
N ALA A 184 -18.76 15.07 16.40
CA ALA A 184 -19.03 14.12 17.47
C ALA A 184 -18.02 12.98 17.47
N HIS A 185 -17.77 12.42 18.64
CA HIS A 185 -17.04 11.17 18.79
C HIS A 185 -18.00 10.07 19.27
N VAL A 186 -17.87 8.87 18.69
CA VAL A 186 -18.56 7.67 19.18
C VAL A 186 -17.53 6.75 19.84
N TRP A 187 -17.66 6.57 21.15
CA TRP A 187 -16.74 5.83 22.00
C TRP A 187 -17.19 4.38 22.22
N LEU A 188 -16.25 3.46 22.12
CA LEU A 188 -16.38 2.05 22.52
C LEU A 188 -15.31 1.75 23.56
N PHE A 189 -15.68 1.05 24.63
CA PHE A 189 -14.77 0.75 25.75
C PHE A 189 -14.57 -0.75 25.93
N PHE A 190 -13.40 -1.14 26.41
CA PHE A 190 -12.99 -2.54 26.57
C PHE A 190 -12.62 -2.86 28.02
N SER A 191 -13.02 -4.04 28.49
CA SER A 191 -12.78 -4.48 29.87
C SER A 191 -11.34 -4.93 30.12
N GLU A 192 -10.58 -5.19 29.06
CA GLU A 192 -9.22 -5.72 29.07
C GLU A 192 -8.42 -5.12 27.89
N PRO A 193 -7.07 -5.20 27.87
CA PRO A 193 -6.28 -4.78 26.73
C PRO A 193 -6.63 -5.56 25.46
N VAL A 194 -7.07 -4.85 24.43
CA VAL A 194 -7.40 -5.42 23.11
C VAL A 194 -6.34 -5.02 22.09
N PRO A 195 -5.86 -5.92 21.21
CA PRO A 195 -5.00 -5.51 20.09
C PRO A 195 -5.65 -4.40 19.27
N ALA A 196 -4.94 -3.30 19.03
CA ALA A 196 -5.49 -2.14 18.33
C ALA A 196 -5.99 -2.50 16.92
N ALA A 197 -5.30 -3.42 16.24
CA ALA A 197 -5.74 -4.00 14.97
C ALA A 197 -7.15 -4.61 15.04
N LEU A 198 -7.45 -5.39 16.09
CA LEU A 198 -8.76 -6.04 16.26
C LEU A 198 -9.86 -5.01 16.53
N ALA A 199 -9.61 -4.06 17.45
CA ALA A 199 -10.56 -3.00 17.76
C ALA A 199 -10.90 -2.20 16.49
N ARG A 200 -9.88 -1.78 15.74
CA ARG A 200 -10.06 -1.06 14.47
C ARG A 200 -10.77 -1.88 13.40
N ALA A 201 -10.41 -3.15 13.20
CA ALA A 201 -11.08 -4.00 12.21
C ALA A 201 -12.58 -4.11 12.49
N VAL A 202 -12.98 -4.26 13.76
CA VAL A 202 -14.38 -4.23 14.18
C VAL A 202 -15.00 -2.86 13.92
N GLY A 203 -14.37 -1.78 14.40
CA GLY A 203 -14.88 -0.42 14.24
C GLY A 203 -15.10 -0.05 12.76
N THR A 204 -14.10 -0.28 11.93
CA THR A 204 -14.14 -0.09 10.48
C THR A 204 -15.24 -0.92 9.82
N GLY A 205 -15.36 -2.21 10.17
CA GLY A 205 -16.40 -3.07 9.59
C GLY A 205 -17.81 -2.64 9.94
N LEU A 206 -18.02 -2.16 11.17
CA LEU A 206 -19.30 -1.58 11.59
C LEU A 206 -19.57 -0.24 10.90
N LEU A 207 -18.54 0.60 10.71
CA LEU A 207 -18.68 1.88 9.99
C LEU A 207 -19.06 1.66 8.52
N ALA A 208 -18.46 0.67 7.86
CA ALA A 208 -18.79 0.33 6.48
C ALA A 208 -20.23 -0.19 6.31
N LYS A 209 -20.78 -0.85 7.33
CA LYS A 209 -22.19 -1.26 7.35
C LYS A 209 -23.13 -0.10 7.64
N ALA A 210 -22.78 0.73 8.61
CA ALA A 210 -23.57 1.88 9.03
C ALA A 210 -23.64 2.93 7.91
N SER A 211 -22.49 3.46 7.49
CA SER A 211 -22.40 4.55 6.52
C SER A 211 -21.33 4.24 5.48
N PRO A 212 -21.70 3.54 4.40
CA PRO A 212 -20.74 3.17 3.35
C PRO A 212 -20.06 4.36 2.72
N LYS A 213 -20.74 5.50 2.60
CA LYS A 213 -20.16 6.74 2.05
C LYS A 213 -19.00 7.23 2.94
N GLN A 214 -19.22 7.33 4.24
CA GLN A 214 -18.21 7.84 5.18
C GLN A 214 -17.02 6.90 5.35
N PHE A 215 -17.25 5.60 5.22
CA PHE A 215 -16.19 4.61 5.19
C PHE A 215 -15.12 4.92 4.12
N PHE A 216 -15.53 5.39 2.93
CA PHE A 216 -14.59 5.71 1.85
C PHE A 216 -14.00 7.12 1.94
N THR A 217 -14.68 8.09 2.57
CA THR A 217 -14.21 9.49 2.61
C THR A 217 -13.16 9.76 3.69
N SER A 218 -13.14 8.99 4.79
CA SER A 218 -12.15 9.20 5.86
C SER A 218 -11.97 7.94 6.72
N PHE A 219 -11.11 7.05 6.22
CA PHE A 219 -10.85 5.75 6.86
C PHE A 219 -10.13 5.88 8.23
N ASP A 220 -9.34 6.94 8.43
CA ASP A 220 -8.55 7.17 9.66
C ASP A 220 -9.33 7.90 10.77
N ARG A 221 -10.68 7.86 10.74
CA ARG A 221 -11.57 8.41 11.79
C ARG A 221 -11.42 7.75 13.17
N PHE A 222 -10.69 6.64 13.27
CA PHE A 222 -10.57 5.86 14.50
C PHE A 222 -9.37 6.27 15.35
N PHE A 223 -9.56 6.36 16.67
CA PHE A 223 -8.50 6.53 17.65
C PHE A 223 -8.47 5.31 18.58
N PRO A 224 -7.35 4.55 18.64
CA PRO A 224 -6.09 4.78 17.92
C PRO A 224 -6.22 4.61 16.39
N SER A 225 -5.53 5.45 15.62
CA SER A 225 -5.50 5.38 14.13
C SER A 225 -4.35 4.54 13.58
N GLN A 226 -3.61 3.85 14.45
CA GLN A 226 -2.54 2.93 14.07
C GLN A 226 -2.74 1.59 14.78
N ASP A 227 -2.30 0.52 14.13
CA ASP A 227 -2.40 -0.84 14.68
C ASP A 227 -1.20 -1.17 15.57
N THR A 228 -0.08 -0.50 15.36
CA THR A 228 1.20 -0.76 16.03
C THR A 228 1.95 0.53 16.31
N LEU A 229 2.73 0.55 17.40
CA LEU A 229 3.69 1.61 17.68
C LEU A 229 4.94 1.45 16.78
N PRO A 230 5.62 2.55 16.41
CA PRO A 230 6.80 2.47 15.59
C PRO A 230 7.95 1.76 16.32
N GLY A 231 8.57 0.75 15.68
CA GLY A 231 9.54 -0.12 16.36
C GLY A 231 10.84 0.59 16.76
N LYS A 232 11.43 1.39 15.87
CA LYS A 232 12.74 2.04 16.06
C LYS A 232 12.69 3.50 16.56
N ARG A 233 11.50 4.10 16.71
CA ARG A 233 11.33 5.53 17.11
C ARG A 233 10.41 5.63 18.32
N ARG A 234 10.73 6.51 19.28
CA ARG A 234 9.90 6.86 20.45
C ARG A 234 8.60 7.56 20.04
N GLY A 235 7.71 6.85 19.36
CA GLY A 235 6.35 7.31 19.05
C GLY A 235 5.36 6.83 20.10
N PHE A 236 4.35 7.66 20.38
CA PHE A 236 3.29 7.37 21.35
C PHE A 236 1.90 7.24 20.68
N GLY A 237 1.87 7.26 19.34
CA GLY A 237 0.65 7.19 18.55
C GLY A 237 -0.03 8.54 18.37
N ASN A 238 -1.22 8.53 17.78
CA ASN A 238 -2.06 9.72 17.64
C ASN A 238 -2.85 9.99 18.92
N LEU A 239 -3.14 11.26 19.20
CA LEU A 239 -3.92 11.66 20.37
C LEU A 239 -5.39 11.89 20.03
N ILE A 240 -6.25 11.75 21.03
CA ILE A 240 -7.65 12.21 21.01
C ILE A 240 -7.91 13.11 22.23
N ALA A 241 -8.70 14.16 22.06
CA ALA A 241 -9.07 15.04 23.17
C ALA A 241 -10.02 14.31 24.13
N LEU A 242 -9.81 14.43 25.44
CA LEU A 242 -10.69 13.81 26.44
C LEU A 242 -12.01 14.59 26.60
N PRO A 243 -13.13 13.90 26.87
CA PRO A 243 -14.43 14.53 27.10
C PRO A 243 -14.52 15.15 28.50
N LEU A 244 -15.59 15.92 28.74
CA LEU A 244 -15.93 16.60 29.99
C LEU A 244 -14.91 17.66 30.43
N ALA A 245 -14.29 18.33 29.45
CA ALA A 245 -13.21 19.28 29.66
C ALA A 245 -13.71 20.64 30.17
N GLY A 246 -13.36 20.99 31.41
CA GLY A 246 -13.52 22.30 32.04
C GLY A 246 -14.56 23.26 31.44
N GLN A 247 -14.09 24.39 30.88
CA GLN A 247 -14.94 25.42 30.28
C GLN A 247 -15.76 24.90 29.08
N HIS A 248 -15.22 23.98 28.27
CA HIS A 248 -15.94 23.43 27.12
C HIS A 248 -17.21 22.68 27.56
N ARG A 249 -17.14 21.94 28.67
CA ARG A 249 -18.28 21.30 29.31
C ARG A 249 -19.34 22.31 29.76
N ALA A 250 -18.93 23.46 30.29
CA ALA A 250 -19.86 24.53 30.70
C ALA A 250 -20.62 25.14 29.52
N GLU A 251 -20.06 25.05 28.31
CA GLU A 251 -20.65 25.53 27.06
C GLU A 251 -21.37 24.43 26.27
N HIS A 252 -21.75 23.32 26.94
CA HIS A 252 -22.41 22.16 26.32
C HIS A 252 -21.60 21.49 25.19
N ARG A 253 -20.27 21.54 25.27
CA ARG A 253 -19.34 20.84 24.37
C ARG A 253 -18.52 19.83 25.16
N THR A 254 -17.95 18.83 24.50
CA THR A 254 -17.27 17.70 25.16
C THR A 254 -18.18 16.92 26.13
N ILE A 255 -19.50 16.95 25.92
CA ILE A 255 -20.50 16.28 26.76
C ILE A 255 -21.09 15.08 26.04
N PHE A 256 -21.54 14.10 26.82
CA PHE A 256 -22.27 12.95 26.32
C PHE A 256 -23.72 13.31 26.03
N VAL A 257 -24.20 12.80 24.90
CA VAL A 257 -25.54 13.06 24.36
C VAL A 257 -26.27 11.77 23.99
N ASP A 258 -27.58 11.84 23.92
CA ASP A 258 -28.43 10.74 23.46
C ASP A 258 -28.48 10.63 21.91
N ALA A 259 -29.33 9.74 21.39
CA ALA A 259 -29.50 9.58 19.94
C ALA A 259 -30.11 10.82 19.25
N SER A 260 -30.85 11.65 19.99
CA SER A 260 -31.39 12.93 19.51
C SER A 260 -30.36 14.06 19.57
N PHE A 261 -29.17 13.79 20.12
CA PHE A 261 -28.11 14.74 20.43
C PHE A 261 -28.46 15.74 21.52
N GLU A 262 -29.38 15.36 22.41
CA GLU A 262 -29.65 16.12 23.62
C GLU A 262 -28.67 15.70 24.74
N PRO A 263 -28.19 16.65 25.58
CA PRO A 263 -27.34 16.34 26.73
C PRO A 263 -27.96 15.27 27.63
N THR A 264 -27.15 14.29 28.03
CA THR A 264 -27.60 13.33 29.05
C THR A 264 -27.78 13.99 30.41
N ASP A 265 -28.83 13.61 31.14
CA ASP A 265 -29.19 14.17 32.45
C ASP A 265 -28.03 14.10 33.46
N ASP A 266 -27.35 12.95 33.51
CA ASP A 266 -26.18 12.74 34.34
C ASP A 266 -25.03 12.13 33.55
N GLN A 267 -24.00 12.95 33.33
CA GLN A 267 -22.82 12.59 32.53
C GLN A 267 -22.01 11.45 33.14
N PHE A 268 -21.91 11.38 34.48
CA PHE A 268 -21.15 10.32 35.14
C PHE A 268 -21.97 9.04 35.29
N ALA A 269 -23.29 9.14 35.52
CA ALA A 269 -24.17 7.97 35.53
C ALA A 269 -24.24 7.31 34.14
N THR A 270 -24.26 8.12 33.08
CA THR A 270 -24.20 7.63 31.70
C THR A 270 -22.88 6.89 31.45
N LEU A 271 -21.74 7.47 31.85
CA LEU A 271 -20.44 6.81 31.72
C LEU A 271 -20.38 5.51 32.56
N ALA A 272 -20.85 5.54 33.81
CA ALA A 272 -20.85 4.40 34.72
C ALA A 272 -21.66 3.21 34.21
N SER A 273 -22.78 3.49 33.54
CA SER A 273 -23.69 2.47 32.97
C SER A 273 -23.27 1.95 31.60
N THR A 274 -22.30 2.58 30.93
CA THR A 274 -21.85 2.17 29.58
C THR A 274 -21.10 0.83 29.65
N ALA A 275 -21.63 -0.21 29.03
CA ALA A 275 -21.00 -1.53 29.10
C ALA A 275 -19.68 -1.62 28.33
N LYS A 276 -18.65 -2.20 28.98
CA LYS A 276 -17.35 -2.49 28.34
C LYS A 276 -17.39 -3.83 27.62
N ALA A 277 -16.94 -3.86 26.37
CA ALA A 277 -16.86 -5.09 25.57
C ALA A 277 -15.59 -5.91 25.90
N SER A 278 -15.72 -7.24 25.87
CA SER A 278 -14.56 -8.14 26.03
C SER A 278 -13.81 -8.38 24.72
N LYS A 279 -12.55 -8.81 24.80
CA LYS A 279 -11.77 -9.23 23.62
C LYS A 279 -12.42 -10.38 22.88
N SER A 280 -13.04 -11.31 23.61
CA SER A 280 -13.78 -12.46 23.05
C SER A 280 -14.98 -12.00 22.22
N GLN A 281 -15.73 -11.02 22.72
CA GLN A 281 -16.85 -10.43 21.99
C GLN A 281 -16.41 -9.75 20.69
N LEU A 282 -15.34 -8.96 20.72
CA LEU A 282 -14.79 -8.35 19.51
C LEU A 282 -14.32 -9.38 18.48
N LYS A 283 -13.70 -10.48 18.91
CA LYS A 283 -13.33 -11.58 18.00
C LYS A 283 -14.55 -12.21 17.32
N LYS A 284 -15.66 -12.41 18.04
CA LYS A 284 -16.92 -12.92 17.46
C LYS A 284 -17.50 -11.94 16.44
N ILE A 285 -17.48 -10.65 16.75
CA ILE A 285 -17.94 -9.60 15.83
C ILE A 285 -17.06 -9.57 14.58
N ALA A 286 -15.74 -9.57 14.72
CA ALA A 286 -14.80 -9.61 13.60
C ALA A 286 -15.01 -10.85 12.72
N ALA A 287 -15.23 -12.03 13.31
CA ALA A 287 -15.53 -13.25 12.57
C ALA A 287 -16.86 -13.16 11.80
N ARG A 288 -17.87 -12.48 12.34
CA ARG A 288 -19.14 -12.22 11.66
C ARG A 288 -19.00 -11.19 10.52
N LEU A 289 -18.12 -10.21 10.67
CA LEU A 289 -17.85 -9.18 9.66
C LEU A 289 -16.99 -9.69 8.50
N GLN A 290 -16.20 -10.76 8.73
CA GLN A 290 -15.34 -11.39 7.72
C GLN A 290 -14.45 -10.39 6.96
N PRO A 291 -13.66 -9.55 7.66
CA PRO A 291 -12.76 -8.63 6.97
C PRO A 291 -11.75 -9.41 6.12
N ASP A 292 -11.23 -8.77 5.09
CA ASP A 292 -10.17 -9.30 4.26
C ASP A 292 -8.94 -9.65 5.12
N PRO A 293 -8.37 -10.87 5.02
CA PRO A 293 -7.33 -11.32 5.92
C PRO A 293 -5.99 -10.57 5.74
N GLU A 294 -5.72 -10.03 4.56
CA GLU A 294 -4.47 -9.32 4.26
C GLU A 294 -4.55 -7.84 4.66
N THR A 295 -5.69 -7.21 4.38
CA THR A 295 -5.88 -5.76 4.51
C THR A 295 -6.71 -5.36 5.73
N GLN A 296 -7.41 -6.31 6.36
CA GLN A 296 -8.39 -6.11 7.43
C GLN A 296 -9.55 -5.17 7.04
N LEU A 297 -9.75 -4.96 5.75
CA LEU A 297 -10.81 -4.12 5.22
C LEU A 297 -12.14 -4.89 5.09
N PRO A 298 -13.28 -4.20 5.15
CA PRO A 298 -14.57 -4.77 4.76
C PRO A 298 -14.52 -5.31 3.34
N GLN A 299 -15.07 -6.50 3.15
CA GLN A 299 -15.19 -7.11 1.83
C GLN A 299 -16.37 -6.50 1.06
N PRO A 300 -16.29 -6.42 -0.28
CA PRO A 300 -17.41 -5.99 -1.09
C PRO A 300 -18.61 -6.94 -0.93
N PRO A 301 -19.85 -6.44 -1.05
CA PRO A 301 -21.04 -7.29 -1.04
C PRO A 301 -20.93 -8.43 -2.06
N THR A 302 -21.26 -9.62 -1.60
CA THR A 302 -21.19 -10.84 -2.40
C THR A 302 -22.28 -10.86 -3.48
N LYS A 303 -22.05 -11.65 -4.53
CA LYS A 303 -23.07 -11.89 -5.57
C LYS A 303 -24.37 -12.46 -5.00
N ALA A 304 -24.28 -13.27 -3.94
CA ALA A 304 -25.45 -13.86 -3.28
C ALA A 304 -26.27 -12.80 -2.53
N GLU A 305 -25.60 -11.90 -1.79
CA GLU A 305 -26.25 -10.78 -1.12
C GLU A 305 -26.93 -9.86 -2.12
N LEU A 306 -26.25 -9.49 -3.22
CA LEU A 306 -26.84 -8.68 -4.28
C LEU A 306 -28.08 -9.36 -4.87
N LYS A 307 -27.99 -10.64 -5.22
CA LYS A 307 -29.12 -11.40 -5.79
C LYS A 307 -30.32 -11.49 -4.85
N ALA A 308 -30.09 -11.52 -3.54
CA ALA A 308 -31.16 -11.58 -2.54
C ALA A 308 -32.00 -10.29 -2.48
N LEU A 309 -31.47 -9.15 -2.96
CA LEU A 309 -32.14 -7.86 -2.89
C LEU A 309 -33.39 -7.77 -3.79
N LYS A 310 -33.42 -8.47 -4.93
CA LYS A 310 -34.54 -8.55 -5.88
C LYS A 310 -35.20 -7.19 -6.20
N ARG A 311 -34.38 -6.17 -6.47
CA ARG A 311 -34.85 -4.81 -6.75
C ARG A 311 -35.55 -4.72 -8.10
N THR A 312 -36.41 -3.74 -8.29
CA THR A 312 -37.25 -3.57 -9.51
C THR A 312 -37.16 -2.18 -10.15
N GLY A 313 -36.17 -1.37 -9.75
CA GLY A 313 -35.97 0.00 -10.27
C GLY A 313 -35.21 0.07 -11.60
N LYS A 314 -35.24 1.24 -12.24
CA LYS A 314 -34.45 1.55 -13.44
C LYS A 314 -33.29 2.48 -13.09
N VAL A 315 -32.08 2.13 -13.52
CA VAL A 315 -30.88 2.92 -13.26
C VAL A 315 -30.27 3.39 -14.58
N LEU A 316 -30.00 4.69 -14.68
CA LEU A 316 -29.30 5.29 -15.81
C LEU A 316 -27.79 5.20 -15.60
N VAL A 317 -27.11 4.60 -16.58
CA VAL A 317 -25.64 4.55 -16.66
C VAL A 317 -25.20 5.27 -17.92
N THR A 318 -24.48 6.37 -17.77
CA THR A 318 -23.83 7.06 -18.90
C THR A 318 -22.33 6.86 -18.85
N HIS A 319 -21.66 6.92 -20.00
CA HIS A 319 -20.19 6.75 -20.04
C HIS A 319 -19.52 7.54 -21.16
N ASP A 320 -18.37 8.09 -20.83
CA ASP A 320 -17.40 8.78 -21.69
C ASP A 320 -15.97 8.32 -21.32
N SER A 321 -15.07 9.22 -20.90
CA SER A 321 -13.81 8.84 -20.25
C SER A 321 -14.02 8.23 -18.86
N ARG A 322 -15.21 8.43 -18.26
CA ARG A 322 -15.66 7.88 -16.99
C ARG A 322 -17.01 7.17 -17.14
N VAL A 323 -17.44 6.50 -16.07
CA VAL A 323 -18.77 5.87 -15.95
C VAL A 323 -19.56 6.63 -14.90
N HIS A 324 -20.73 7.14 -15.26
CA HIS A 324 -21.61 7.87 -14.35
C HIS A 324 -22.87 7.07 -14.09
N ILE A 325 -23.17 6.83 -12.82
CA ILE A 325 -24.30 6.02 -12.35
C ILE A 325 -25.16 6.90 -11.45
N SER A 326 -26.42 7.10 -11.82
CA SER A 326 -27.39 7.70 -10.90
C SER A 326 -27.69 6.73 -9.76
N LEU A 327 -27.44 7.15 -8.52
CA LEU A 327 -27.74 6.42 -7.30
C LEU A 327 -29.16 6.69 -6.79
N GLU A 328 -29.95 7.50 -7.49
CA GLU A 328 -31.34 7.74 -7.13
C GLU A 328 -32.14 6.42 -7.19
N GLY A 329 -32.76 6.05 -6.07
CA GLY A 329 -33.47 4.76 -5.95
C GLY A 329 -32.57 3.52 -5.90
N VAL A 330 -31.24 3.67 -5.81
CA VAL A 330 -30.30 2.57 -5.61
C VAL A 330 -30.10 2.32 -4.12
N ASP A 331 -30.33 1.08 -3.69
CA ASP A 331 -30.14 0.67 -2.30
C ASP A 331 -28.68 0.76 -1.83
N GLY A 332 -28.50 0.89 -0.51
CA GLY A 332 -27.18 1.06 0.11
C GLY A 332 -26.22 -0.10 -0.18
N THR A 333 -26.66 -1.35 -0.21
CA THR A 333 -25.81 -2.51 -0.49
C THR A 333 -25.28 -2.48 -1.91
N THR A 334 -26.15 -2.19 -2.89
CA THR A 334 -25.75 -2.04 -4.30
C THR A 334 -24.81 -0.85 -4.48
N ALA A 335 -25.10 0.30 -3.85
CA ALA A 335 -24.24 1.47 -3.90
C ALA A 335 -22.85 1.18 -3.31
N THR A 336 -22.75 0.44 -2.20
CA THR A 336 -21.48 -0.01 -1.62
C THR A 336 -20.70 -0.88 -2.58
N ALA A 337 -21.34 -1.86 -3.21
CA ALA A 337 -20.69 -2.72 -4.21
C ALA A 337 -20.12 -1.92 -5.39
N LEU A 338 -20.83 -0.88 -5.84
CA LEU A 338 -20.35 0.02 -6.88
C LEU A 338 -19.14 0.86 -6.44
N ARG A 339 -19.14 1.41 -5.20
CA ARG A 339 -18.00 2.18 -4.67
C ARG A 339 -16.74 1.33 -4.53
N HIS A 340 -16.88 0.05 -4.17
CA HIS A 340 -15.74 -0.87 -4.12
C HIS A 340 -15.04 -1.05 -5.48
N LEU A 341 -15.73 -0.83 -6.61
CA LEU A 341 -15.07 -0.87 -7.93
C LEU A 341 -14.00 0.23 -8.08
N GLY A 342 -14.15 1.34 -7.37
CA GLY A 342 -13.21 2.45 -7.37
C GLY A 342 -12.31 2.53 -6.12
N ALA A 343 -12.30 1.51 -5.26
CA ALA A 343 -11.52 1.52 -4.02
C ALA A 343 -10.42 0.46 -4.06
N ILE A 344 -9.15 0.87 -4.07
CA ILE A 344 -8.00 -0.03 -4.19
C ILE A 344 -7.19 -0.01 -2.90
N PRO A 345 -6.86 -1.17 -2.28
CA PRO A 345 -5.92 -1.20 -1.16
C PRO A 345 -4.58 -0.55 -1.54
N ASN A 346 -4.05 0.33 -0.69
CA ASN A 346 -2.78 1.00 -0.92
C ASN A 346 -1.61 0.14 -0.41
N PRO A 347 -0.81 -0.51 -1.27
CA PRO A 347 0.27 -1.40 -0.83
C PRO A 347 1.31 -0.69 0.05
N GLN A 348 1.55 0.61 -0.20
CA GLN A 348 2.49 1.41 0.59
C GLN A 348 2.06 1.55 2.06
N PHE A 349 0.75 1.61 2.32
CA PHE A 349 0.23 1.63 3.69
C PHE A 349 0.61 0.32 4.41
N TYR A 350 0.28 -0.82 3.82
CA TYR A 350 0.48 -2.13 4.44
C TYR A 350 1.97 -2.47 4.57
N ILE A 351 2.80 -2.08 3.60
CA ILE A 351 4.26 -2.20 3.70
C ILE A 351 4.78 -1.39 4.89
N ARG A 352 4.39 -0.11 5.02
CA ARG A 352 4.80 0.74 6.15
C ARG A 352 4.33 0.16 7.49
N GLN A 353 3.09 -0.30 7.55
CA GLN A 353 2.51 -0.91 8.74
C GLN A 353 3.27 -2.18 9.15
N ALA A 354 3.53 -3.10 8.21
CA ALA A 354 4.29 -4.33 8.47
C ALA A 354 5.71 -4.05 8.96
N GLN A 355 6.33 -2.97 8.47
CA GLN A 355 7.64 -2.50 8.90
C GLN A 355 7.62 -1.67 10.21
N ARG A 356 6.44 -1.49 10.83
CA ARG A 356 6.23 -0.61 12.00
C ARG A 356 6.75 0.82 11.75
N LEU A 357 6.55 1.33 10.55
CA LEU A 357 6.81 2.72 10.17
C LEU A 357 5.54 3.56 10.32
N SER A 358 5.69 4.89 10.40
CA SER A 358 4.55 5.80 10.44
C SER A 358 3.71 5.68 9.16
N THR A 359 2.41 5.54 9.33
CA THR A 359 1.41 5.54 8.26
C THR A 359 0.76 6.91 8.05
N PHE A 360 1.23 7.95 8.75
CA PHE A 360 0.71 9.31 8.63
C PHE A 360 0.74 9.78 7.15
N GLN A 361 -0.33 10.42 6.69
CA GLN A 361 -0.52 10.86 5.29
C GLN A 361 -0.43 9.75 4.23
N THR A 362 -0.48 8.48 4.64
CA THR A 362 -0.54 7.34 3.73
C THR A 362 -1.93 6.74 3.86
N PRO A 363 -2.85 6.95 2.91
CA PRO A 363 -4.19 6.42 3.03
C PRO A 363 -4.18 4.89 2.86
N ARG A 364 -5.06 4.18 3.58
CA ARG A 364 -5.25 2.72 3.45
C ARG A 364 -5.84 2.29 2.11
N LEU A 365 -6.69 3.14 1.55
CA LEU A 365 -7.35 2.96 0.27
C LEU A 365 -6.98 4.11 -0.68
N ILE A 366 -6.76 3.78 -1.95
CA ILE A 366 -6.71 4.72 -3.06
C ILE A 366 -8.13 4.77 -3.63
N ILE A 367 -8.79 5.92 -3.47
CA ILE A 367 -10.14 6.17 -3.97
C ILE A 367 -10.05 6.73 -5.39
N ARG A 368 -10.77 6.10 -6.32
CA ARG A 368 -10.85 6.39 -7.75
C ARG A 368 -12.29 6.56 -8.22
N PHE A 369 -13.13 7.03 -7.32
CA PHE A 369 -14.49 7.41 -7.61
C PHE A 369 -14.80 8.75 -6.97
N ASP A 370 -15.74 9.45 -7.58
CA ASP A 370 -16.28 10.71 -7.07
C ASP A 370 -17.80 10.57 -6.97
N GLU A 371 -18.41 11.18 -5.95
CA GLU A 371 -19.86 11.14 -5.75
C GLU A 371 -20.39 12.54 -5.47
N HIS A 372 -21.16 13.07 -6.42
CA HIS A 372 -21.79 14.39 -6.35
C HIS A 372 -23.22 14.29 -6.88
N ASP A 373 -24.17 14.99 -6.25
CA ASP A 373 -25.58 15.05 -6.70
C ASP A 373 -26.19 13.67 -7.00
N ASN A 374 -26.03 12.73 -6.07
CA ASN A 374 -26.44 11.32 -6.22
C ASN A 374 -25.90 10.63 -7.49
N THR A 375 -24.80 11.10 -8.05
CA THR A 375 -24.14 10.48 -9.20
C THR A 375 -22.77 9.96 -8.79
N LEU A 376 -22.62 8.64 -8.87
CA LEU A 376 -21.33 7.97 -8.68
C LEU A 376 -20.57 7.96 -10.00
N THR A 377 -19.37 8.52 -10.02
CA THR A 377 -18.48 8.55 -11.16
C THR A 377 -17.30 7.62 -10.92
N LEU A 378 -17.11 6.63 -11.80
CA LEU A 378 -16.06 5.62 -11.75
C LEU A 378 -15.14 5.71 -12.99
N ASP A 379 -13.97 5.10 -12.92
CA ASP A 379 -13.11 4.93 -14.11
C ASP A 379 -13.81 4.07 -15.19
N ARG A 380 -13.54 4.36 -16.47
CA ARG A 380 -14.18 3.68 -17.63
C ARG A 380 -14.17 2.15 -17.58
N GLY A 381 -13.09 1.57 -17.06
CA GLY A 381 -12.89 0.13 -17.03
C GLY A 381 -13.87 -0.62 -16.13
N THR A 382 -14.55 0.11 -15.24
CA THR A 382 -15.57 -0.43 -14.32
C THR A 382 -16.91 -0.71 -15.00
N LEU A 383 -17.15 -0.21 -16.22
CA LEU A 383 -18.48 -0.19 -16.86
C LEU A 383 -19.18 -1.56 -16.86
N ASP A 384 -18.49 -2.61 -17.29
CA ASP A 384 -19.07 -3.94 -17.38
C ASP A 384 -19.46 -4.48 -16.00
N GLN A 385 -18.60 -4.26 -15.00
CA GLN A 385 -18.82 -4.71 -13.62
C GLN A 385 -19.92 -3.90 -12.95
N ALA A 386 -19.97 -2.58 -13.15
CA ALA A 386 -21.04 -1.72 -12.63
C ALA A 386 -22.41 -2.16 -13.16
N ILE A 387 -22.52 -2.41 -14.46
CA ILE A 387 -23.75 -2.94 -15.08
C ILE A 387 -24.09 -4.33 -14.51
N ALA A 388 -23.10 -5.20 -14.32
CA ALA A 388 -23.31 -6.53 -13.77
C ALA A 388 -23.81 -6.50 -12.31
N ILE A 389 -23.26 -5.60 -11.48
CA ILE A 389 -23.70 -5.40 -10.09
C ILE A 389 -25.16 -4.96 -10.06
N LEU A 390 -25.52 -3.91 -10.82
CA LEU A 390 -26.88 -3.39 -10.90
C LEU A 390 -27.87 -4.48 -11.36
N LYS A 391 -27.54 -5.22 -12.42
CA LYS A 391 -28.39 -6.31 -12.92
C LYS A 391 -28.52 -7.46 -11.94
N THR A 392 -27.43 -7.82 -11.25
CA THR A 392 -27.44 -8.89 -10.24
C THR A 392 -28.36 -8.53 -9.07
N ALA A 393 -28.40 -7.25 -8.68
CA ALA A 393 -29.31 -6.75 -7.66
C ALA A 393 -30.78 -6.67 -8.11
N GLY A 394 -31.07 -6.80 -9.40
CA GLY A 394 -32.41 -6.81 -9.99
C GLY A 394 -32.78 -5.55 -10.79
N TYR A 395 -31.93 -4.52 -10.81
CA TYR A 395 -32.23 -3.28 -11.52
C TYR A 395 -32.23 -3.46 -13.05
N THR A 396 -33.13 -2.74 -13.71
CA THR A 396 -33.09 -2.57 -15.17
C THR A 396 -32.13 -1.43 -15.52
N VAL A 397 -31.10 -1.72 -16.32
CA VAL A 397 -30.06 -0.74 -16.65
C VAL A 397 -30.28 -0.11 -18.02
N SER A 398 -30.39 1.21 -18.07
CA SER A 398 -30.38 2.00 -19.31
C SER A 398 -28.97 2.56 -19.55
N ARG A 399 -28.30 2.15 -20.64
CA ARG A 399 -26.93 2.56 -20.96
C ARG A 399 -26.91 3.61 -22.07
N ARG A 400 -26.15 4.69 -21.89
CA ARG A 400 -25.88 5.72 -22.92
C ARG A 400 -24.39 6.01 -23.05
N GLY A 401 -23.83 5.94 -24.26
CA GLY A 401 -22.44 6.35 -24.54
C GLY A 401 -22.35 7.77 -25.03
N LYS A 402 -21.33 8.51 -24.58
CA LYS A 402 -21.03 9.91 -24.94
C LYS A 402 -19.61 10.09 -25.51
N THR A 403 -18.93 8.98 -25.83
CA THR A 403 -17.60 9.04 -26.48
C THR A 403 -17.71 9.66 -27.88
N PRO A 404 -16.75 10.51 -28.30
CA PRO A 404 -16.74 11.09 -29.64
C PRO A 404 -16.80 10.04 -30.74
N LYS A 405 -17.43 10.37 -31.87
CA LYS A 405 -17.33 9.56 -33.08
C LYS A 405 -15.99 9.91 -33.75
N PRO A 406 -15.02 8.99 -33.79
CA PRO A 406 -13.71 9.30 -34.37
C PRO A 406 -13.81 9.48 -35.89
N ARG A 407 -12.89 10.25 -36.46
CA ARG A 407 -12.68 10.26 -37.91
C ARG A 407 -12.24 8.88 -38.38
N THR A 408 -12.50 8.57 -39.64
CA THR A 408 -12.04 7.35 -40.27
C THR A 408 -10.63 7.55 -40.83
N MET A 409 -9.86 6.46 -40.89
CA MET A 409 -8.60 6.39 -41.63
C MET A 409 -8.56 5.08 -42.41
N GLN A 410 -7.84 5.06 -43.54
CA GLN A 410 -7.58 3.81 -44.23
C GLN A 410 -6.40 3.10 -43.58
N ALA A 411 -6.59 1.83 -43.27
CA ALA A 411 -5.56 0.93 -42.78
C ALA A 411 -5.99 -0.49 -43.11
N GLU A 412 -5.18 -1.19 -43.90
CA GLU A 412 -5.39 -2.59 -44.27
C GLU A 412 -4.28 -3.45 -43.66
N PHE A 413 -4.65 -4.62 -43.14
CA PHE A 413 -3.68 -5.56 -42.57
C PHE A 413 -3.17 -6.49 -43.66
N THR A 414 -1.85 -6.49 -43.89
CA THR A 414 -1.21 -7.24 -44.98
C THR A 414 -0.62 -8.58 -44.54
N GLY A 415 -0.66 -8.90 -43.24
CA GLY A 415 -0.16 -10.16 -42.69
C GLY A 415 -1.19 -11.28 -42.60
N GLU A 416 -0.73 -12.48 -42.22
CA GLU A 416 -1.61 -13.58 -41.80
C GLU A 416 -1.48 -13.81 -40.29
N LEU A 417 -2.60 -13.84 -39.57
CA LEU A 417 -2.62 -14.15 -38.14
C LEU A 417 -2.65 -15.67 -37.93
N HIS A 418 -1.78 -16.19 -37.05
CA HIS A 418 -1.87 -17.58 -36.60
C HIS A 418 -3.22 -17.86 -35.91
N PRO A 419 -3.69 -19.13 -35.85
CA PRO A 419 -4.97 -19.48 -35.22
C PRO A 419 -5.17 -18.92 -33.81
N ARG A 420 -4.12 -18.97 -32.96
CA ARG A 420 -4.14 -18.43 -31.59
C ARG A 420 -4.29 -16.90 -31.59
N GLN A 421 -3.59 -16.22 -32.49
CA GLN A 421 -3.69 -14.77 -32.66
C GLN A 421 -5.07 -14.34 -33.19
N ARG A 422 -5.67 -15.11 -34.12
CA ARG A 422 -7.04 -14.88 -34.61
C ARG A 422 -8.06 -14.94 -33.47
N LYS A 423 -7.95 -15.94 -32.58
CA LYS A 423 -8.81 -16.07 -31.40
C LYS A 423 -8.66 -14.86 -30.46
N ALA A 424 -7.43 -14.43 -30.19
CA ALA A 424 -7.14 -13.27 -29.36
C ALA A 424 -7.72 -11.97 -29.95
N VAL A 425 -7.43 -11.69 -31.23
CA VAL A 425 -7.94 -10.50 -31.93
C VAL A 425 -9.47 -10.50 -31.98
N ALA A 426 -10.11 -11.63 -32.26
CA ALA A 426 -11.57 -11.75 -32.26
C ALA A 426 -12.20 -11.48 -30.88
N ALA A 427 -11.55 -11.89 -29.79
CA ALA A 427 -11.98 -11.57 -28.43
C ALA A 427 -11.87 -10.07 -28.15
N MET A 428 -10.75 -9.44 -28.52
CA MET A 428 -10.54 -8.00 -28.32
C MET A 428 -11.53 -7.14 -29.14
N ARG A 429 -11.83 -7.51 -30.39
CA ARG A 429 -12.71 -6.74 -31.30
C ARG A 429 -14.12 -6.49 -30.73
N LYS A 430 -14.63 -7.42 -29.92
CA LYS A 430 -15.98 -7.37 -29.30
C LYS A 430 -16.13 -6.22 -28.29
N HIS A 431 -15.03 -5.68 -27.80
CA HIS A 431 -15.04 -4.70 -26.71
C HIS A 431 -14.34 -3.41 -27.13
N PRO A 432 -14.87 -2.24 -26.74
CA PRO A 432 -14.20 -0.98 -27.02
C PRO A 432 -12.92 -0.82 -26.18
N THR A 433 -12.91 -1.40 -24.99
CA THR A 433 -11.78 -1.35 -24.06
C THR A 433 -11.40 -2.74 -23.55
N GLY A 434 -10.12 -2.95 -23.30
CA GLY A 434 -9.65 -4.15 -22.63
C GLY A 434 -8.14 -4.35 -22.64
N ILE A 435 -7.69 -5.35 -21.87
CA ILE A 435 -6.30 -5.79 -21.84
C ILE A 435 -6.15 -7.13 -22.57
N LEU A 436 -5.14 -7.20 -23.44
CA LEU A 436 -4.62 -8.42 -24.03
C LEU A 436 -3.35 -8.83 -23.27
N VAL A 437 -3.43 -9.93 -22.53
CA VAL A 437 -2.26 -10.53 -21.90
C VAL A 437 -1.67 -11.54 -22.86
N ALA A 438 -0.45 -11.28 -23.34
CA ALA A 438 0.24 -12.17 -24.26
C ALA A 438 1.75 -12.17 -23.99
N PRO A 439 2.36 -13.35 -23.79
CA PRO A 439 3.77 -13.46 -23.45
C PRO A 439 4.68 -12.91 -24.56
N PRO A 440 5.98 -12.69 -24.27
CA PRO A 440 6.94 -12.30 -25.29
C PRO A 440 6.95 -13.31 -26.45
N GLY A 441 7.12 -12.83 -27.69
CA GLY A 441 7.11 -13.68 -28.88
C GLY A 441 5.74 -14.10 -29.42
N ALA A 442 4.64 -13.90 -28.69
CA ALA A 442 3.29 -14.26 -29.16
C ALA A 442 2.75 -13.39 -30.32
N GLY A 443 3.51 -12.37 -30.77
CA GLY A 443 3.10 -11.43 -31.81
C GLY A 443 2.11 -10.36 -31.33
N LYS A 444 2.33 -9.79 -30.14
CA LYS A 444 1.51 -8.68 -29.58
C LYS A 444 1.33 -7.54 -30.58
N THR A 445 2.44 -7.09 -31.16
CA THR A 445 2.47 -6.00 -32.15
C THR A 445 1.70 -6.35 -33.42
N VAL A 446 1.84 -7.59 -33.91
CA VAL A 446 1.10 -8.08 -35.09
C VAL A 446 -0.41 -8.07 -34.85
N MET A 447 -0.85 -8.59 -33.69
CA MET A 447 -2.26 -8.55 -33.30
C MET A 447 -2.78 -7.12 -33.14
N ALA A 448 -1.94 -6.20 -32.68
CA ALA A 448 -2.28 -4.79 -32.58
C ALA A 448 -2.46 -4.14 -33.95
N CYS A 449 -1.57 -4.40 -34.92
CA CYS A 449 -1.76 -3.96 -36.31
C CYS A 449 -3.09 -4.46 -36.88
N ALA A 450 -3.43 -5.73 -36.65
CA ALA A 450 -4.72 -6.30 -37.08
C ALA A 450 -5.94 -5.69 -36.36
N LEU A 451 -5.76 -5.13 -35.16
CA LEU A 451 -6.79 -4.35 -34.46
C LEU A 451 -6.90 -2.93 -35.02
N ILE A 452 -5.79 -2.28 -35.36
CA ILE A 452 -5.77 -0.96 -36.02
C ILE A 452 -6.50 -1.03 -37.34
N ALA A 453 -6.14 -1.98 -38.20
CA ALA A 453 -6.79 -2.19 -39.50
C ALA A 453 -8.27 -2.56 -39.38
N HIS A 454 -8.68 -3.24 -38.31
CA HIS A 454 -10.10 -3.50 -38.06
C HIS A 454 -10.87 -2.27 -37.59
N ARG A 455 -10.22 -1.38 -36.81
CA ARG A 455 -10.88 -0.20 -36.23
C ARG A 455 -10.93 0.96 -37.22
N GLN A 456 -9.94 1.09 -38.11
CA GLN A 456 -9.89 2.11 -39.17
C GLN A 456 -10.12 3.53 -38.65
N VAL A 457 -9.50 3.85 -37.51
CA VAL A 457 -9.55 5.18 -36.88
C VAL A 457 -8.15 5.58 -36.46
N PRO A 458 -7.87 6.89 -36.36
CA PRO A 458 -6.57 7.38 -35.94
C PRO A 458 -6.16 6.77 -34.62
N THR A 459 -4.92 6.31 -34.57
CA THR A 459 -4.39 5.52 -33.47
C THR A 459 -3.14 6.16 -32.89
N ALA A 460 -3.14 6.40 -31.59
CA ALA A 460 -1.90 6.66 -30.85
C ALA A 460 -1.43 5.41 -30.12
N ILE A 461 -0.15 5.08 -30.26
CA ILE A 461 0.49 3.91 -29.65
C ILE A 461 1.47 4.42 -28.61
N ILE A 462 1.15 4.20 -27.34
CA ILE A 462 1.95 4.62 -26.20
C ILE A 462 2.94 3.52 -25.86
N VAL A 463 4.23 3.82 -25.97
CA VAL A 463 5.32 2.86 -25.73
C VAL A 463 6.23 3.33 -24.58
N PRO A 464 6.86 2.42 -23.82
CA PRO A 464 7.72 2.78 -22.71
C PRO A 464 8.94 3.64 -23.07
N ASN A 465 9.59 3.35 -24.21
CA ASN A 465 10.87 3.95 -24.58
C ASN A 465 11.02 4.09 -26.11
N VAL A 466 12.09 4.78 -26.53
CA VAL A 466 12.37 5.06 -27.95
C VAL A 466 12.74 3.81 -28.73
N GLU A 467 13.33 2.80 -28.09
CA GLU A 467 13.69 1.54 -28.75
C GLU A 467 12.45 0.77 -29.20
N LEU A 468 11.45 0.65 -28.33
CA LEU A 468 10.14 0.09 -28.68
C LEU A 468 9.42 0.94 -29.72
N ALA A 469 9.60 2.27 -29.71
CA ALA A 469 9.02 3.12 -30.75
C ALA A 469 9.54 2.77 -32.15
N THR A 470 10.84 2.48 -32.28
CA THR A 470 11.44 2.04 -33.54
C THR A 470 10.88 0.68 -33.97
N GLN A 471 10.81 -0.30 -33.06
CA GLN A 471 10.24 -1.63 -33.34
C GLN A 471 8.78 -1.55 -33.79
N TRP A 472 7.99 -0.69 -33.16
CA TRP A 472 6.61 -0.45 -33.57
C TRP A 472 6.51 0.16 -34.97
N ARG A 473 7.38 1.10 -35.33
CA ARG A 473 7.40 1.66 -36.69
C ARG A 473 7.67 0.59 -37.73
N GLU A 474 8.65 -0.27 -37.49
CA GLU A 474 9.00 -1.39 -38.38
C GLU A 474 7.81 -2.34 -38.54
N ALA A 475 7.18 -2.75 -37.44
CA ALA A 475 6.01 -3.62 -37.48
C ALA A 475 4.80 -2.99 -38.17
N LEU A 476 4.53 -1.70 -37.96
CA LEU A 476 3.46 -1.00 -38.67
C LEU A 476 3.73 -0.97 -40.18
N THR A 477 4.96 -0.66 -40.59
CA THR A 477 5.38 -0.62 -42.00
C THR A 477 5.28 -2.00 -42.66
N GLN A 478 5.56 -3.06 -41.89
CA GLN A 478 5.52 -4.42 -42.39
C GLN A 478 4.10 -4.97 -42.52
N PHE A 479 3.22 -4.69 -41.55
CA PHE A 479 1.93 -5.37 -41.43
C PHE A 479 0.72 -4.51 -41.82
N LEU A 480 0.94 -3.24 -42.17
CA LEU A 480 -0.10 -2.36 -42.70
C LEU A 480 0.27 -1.88 -44.10
N ASP A 481 -0.74 -1.70 -44.95
CA ASP A 481 -0.54 -1.13 -46.29
C ASP A 481 -0.27 0.38 -46.21
N ALA A 482 0.85 0.83 -46.80
CA ALA A 482 1.32 2.21 -46.91
C ALA A 482 0.96 3.16 -45.72
N PRO A 483 1.33 2.82 -44.46
CA PRO A 483 0.88 3.59 -43.30
C PRO A 483 1.60 4.94 -43.20
N THR A 484 0.86 6.00 -42.89
CA THR A 484 1.46 7.28 -42.50
C THR A 484 1.73 7.28 -41.00
N ILE A 485 3.01 7.27 -40.61
CA ILE A 485 3.45 7.08 -39.22
C ILE A 485 4.19 8.32 -38.72
N GLY A 486 3.71 8.95 -37.65
CA GLY A 486 4.45 9.98 -36.90
C GLY A 486 4.98 9.50 -35.55
N GLN A 487 5.68 10.38 -34.87
CA GLN A 487 6.27 10.10 -33.55
C GLN A 487 6.32 11.35 -32.67
N TYR A 488 5.94 11.16 -31.41
CA TYR A 488 6.06 12.15 -30.35
C TYR A 488 6.83 11.57 -29.16
N GLY A 489 8.12 11.88 -29.10
CA GLY A 489 9.00 11.43 -28.04
C GLY A 489 10.46 11.27 -28.47
N GLY A 490 11.37 11.35 -27.50
CA GLY A 490 12.80 11.47 -27.76
C GLY A 490 13.11 12.80 -28.46
N ASN A 491 13.83 12.76 -29.59
CA ASN A 491 14.18 13.94 -30.38
C ASN A 491 13.15 14.28 -31.48
N SER A 492 12.06 13.50 -31.62
CA SER A 492 11.03 13.73 -32.64
C SER A 492 9.72 14.22 -32.01
N LYS A 493 9.11 15.24 -32.62
CA LYS A 493 7.78 15.78 -32.25
C LYS A 493 6.85 15.95 -33.46
N LYS A 494 7.04 15.12 -34.49
CA LYS A 494 6.26 15.19 -35.74
C LYS A 494 5.14 14.17 -35.71
N LEU A 495 3.91 14.63 -35.51
CA LEU A 495 2.70 13.82 -35.56
C LEU A 495 2.17 13.77 -37.00
N SER A 496 1.74 12.60 -37.46
CA SER A 496 1.02 12.42 -38.71
C SER A 496 -0.47 12.75 -38.58
N GLY A 497 -1.00 12.57 -37.36
CA GLY A 497 -2.42 12.59 -37.06
C GLY A 497 -3.11 11.24 -37.28
N ASP A 498 -2.52 10.32 -38.06
CA ASP A 498 -3.08 9.03 -38.48
C ASP A 498 -2.66 7.90 -37.54
N ILE A 499 -1.43 7.39 -37.66
CA ILE A 499 -0.86 6.45 -36.70
C ILE A 499 0.36 7.09 -36.06
N ASP A 500 0.31 7.37 -34.77
CA ASP A 500 1.39 8.08 -34.09
C ASP A 500 1.92 7.30 -32.89
N ILE A 501 3.25 7.17 -32.83
CA ILE A 501 3.94 6.48 -31.74
C ILE A 501 4.39 7.51 -30.70
N VAL A 502 3.91 7.35 -29.47
CA VAL A 502 4.12 8.30 -28.38
C VAL A 502 4.92 7.63 -27.27
N THR A 503 6.03 8.21 -26.83
CA THR A 503 6.74 7.65 -25.67
C THR A 503 6.05 8.06 -24.37
N ALA A 504 5.89 7.11 -23.45
CA ALA A 504 5.25 7.32 -22.15
C ALA A 504 5.86 8.50 -21.39
N GLN A 505 7.19 8.64 -21.40
CA GLN A 505 7.91 9.73 -20.75
C GLN A 505 7.48 11.12 -21.23
N SER A 506 7.12 11.25 -22.51
CA SER A 506 6.74 12.53 -23.13
C SER A 506 5.33 13.00 -22.76
N ILE A 507 4.54 12.14 -22.12
CA ILE A 507 3.16 12.44 -21.70
C ILE A 507 2.94 12.18 -20.19
N SER A 508 3.99 11.83 -19.45
CA SER A 508 3.91 11.49 -18.01
C SER A 508 4.14 12.68 -17.08
N ARG A 509 4.66 13.82 -17.57
CA ARG A 509 4.93 14.99 -16.72
C ARG A 509 3.71 15.89 -16.64
N ALA A 510 3.53 16.59 -15.51
CA ALA A 510 2.36 17.43 -15.28
C ALA A 510 2.23 18.60 -16.28
N ASP A 511 3.34 19.08 -16.81
CA ASP A 511 3.47 20.14 -17.81
C ASP A 511 3.47 19.63 -19.27
N SER A 512 3.27 18.32 -19.47
CA SER A 512 3.28 17.75 -20.82
C SER A 512 2.03 18.16 -21.61
N HIS A 513 2.23 18.69 -22.82
CA HIS A 513 1.15 18.89 -23.77
C HIS A 513 0.58 17.54 -24.21
N THR A 514 -0.66 17.25 -23.81
CA THR A 514 -1.34 15.97 -24.06
C THR A 514 -2.66 16.11 -24.80
N ASP A 515 -3.14 17.34 -25.03
CA ASP A 515 -4.44 17.61 -25.68
C ASP A 515 -4.56 16.97 -27.07
N PHE A 516 -3.45 16.84 -27.79
CA PHE A 516 -3.42 16.17 -29.09
C PHE A 516 -3.89 14.72 -29.04
N LEU A 517 -3.79 14.05 -27.88
CA LEU A 517 -4.28 12.66 -27.71
C LEU A 517 -5.80 12.56 -27.88
N ALA A 518 -6.55 13.64 -27.65
CA ALA A 518 -7.99 13.66 -27.85
C ALA A 518 -8.40 13.60 -29.34
N ASN A 519 -7.45 13.83 -30.26
CA ASN A 519 -7.71 13.75 -31.70
C ASN A 519 -7.75 12.30 -32.22
N TYR A 520 -7.31 11.32 -31.43
CA TYR A 520 -7.31 9.91 -31.82
C TYR A 520 -8.60 9.21 -31.43
N GLY A 521 -9.03 8.27 -32.27
CA GLY A 521 -10.16 7.40 -31.95
C GLY A 521 -9.78 6.17 -31.13
N TYR A 522 -8.50 5.80 -31.19
CA TYR A 522 -7.97 4.57 -30.62
C TYR A 522 -6.63 4.81 -29.93
N ILE A 523 -6.51 4.34 -28.69
CA ILE A 523 -5.25 4.35 -27.95
C ILE A 523 -4.82 2.91 -27.69
N ILE A 524 -3.57 2.60 -28.04
CA ILE A 524 -2.93 1.34 -27.68
C ILE A 524 -1.84 1.66 -26.67
N ILE A 525 -1.80 0.94 -25.57
CA ILE A 525 -0.78 1.11 -24.54
C ILE A 525 0.04 -0.17 -24.49
N ASP A 526 1.26 -0.12 -25.00
CA ASP A 526 2.19 -1.24 -24.97
C ASP A 526 2.92 -1.32 -23.63
N GLU A 527 3.19 -2.54 -23.19
CA GLU A 527 3.63 -2.87 -21.83
C GLU A 527 2.84 -2.12 -20.76
N CYS A 528 1.50 -2.21 -20.85
CA CYS A 528 0.58 -1.40 -20.04
C CYS A 528 0.76 -1.59 -18.52
N HIS A 529 1.43 -2.66 -18.08
CA HIS A 529 1.85 -2.83 -16.68
C HIS A 529 2.74 -1.68 -16.18
N ARG A 530 3.36 -0.90 -17.08
CA ARG A 530 4.17 0.28 -16.75
C ARG A 530 3.38 1.58 -16.61
N VAL A 531 2.07 1.58 -16.81
CA VAL A 531 1.18 2.77 -16.70
C VAL A 531 1.18 3.40 -15.30
N GLY A 532 1.94 2.86 -14.35
CA GLY A 532 1.95 3.25 -12.95
C GLY A 532 2.49 4.62 -12.57
N ALA A 533 3.10 5.36 -13.49
CA ALA A 533 3.42 6.76 -13.23
C ALA A 533 2.12 7.55 -13.04
N ALA A 534 1.99 8.25 -11.91
CA ALA A 534 0.77 8.99 -11.56
C ALA A 534 0.31 9.95 -12.67
N GLY A 535 1.25 10.60 -13.37
CA GLY A 535 0.95 11.47 -14.50
C GLY A 535 0.35 10.75 -15.70
N LEU A 536 0.92 9.60 -16.11
CA LEU A 536 0.39 8.80 -17.22
C LEU A 536 -1.00 8.23 -16.89
N THR A 537 -1.17 7.71 -15.67
CA THR A 537 -2.47 7.24 -15.19
C THR A 537 -3.53 8.33 -15.27
N ARG A 538 -3.21 9.57 -14.85
CA ARG A 538 -4.13 10.71 -14.91
C ARG A 538 -4.55 11.03 -16.35
N VAL A 539 -3.57 11.21 -17.25
CA VAL A 539 -3.82 11.53 -18.66
C VAL A 539 -4.73 10.48 -19.31
N LEU A 540 -4.44 9.20 -19.09
CA LEU A 540 -5.22 8.12 -19.69
C LEU A 540 -6.63 7.98 -19.09
N ALA A 541 -6.78 8.20 -17.79
CA ALA A 541 -8.07 8.11 -17.11
C ALA A 541 -9.07 9.17 -17.62
N ASP A 542 -8.59 10.38 -17.92
CA ASP A 542 -9.45 11.50 -18.32
C ASP A 542 -9.67 11.58 -19.85
N LEU A 543 -8.88 10.85 -20.64
CA LEU A 543 -8.91 10.92 -22.10
C LEU A 543 -10.18 10.32 -22.72
N ASN A 544 -11.11 11.15 -23.22
CA ASN A 544 -12.40 10.69 -23.77
C ASN A 544 -12.26 10.16 -25.21
N VAL A 545 -11.85 8.90 -25.34
CA VAL A 545 -11.64 8.20 -26.62
C VAL A 545 -12.49 6.95 -26.72
N ARG A 546 -12.83 6.55 -27.94
CA ARG A 546 -13.77 5.44 -28.18
C ARG A 546 -13.15 4.06 -27.90
N PHE A 547 -11.86 3.90 -28.20
CA PHE A 547 -11.17 2.62 -28.07
C PHE A 547 -9.89 2.75 -27.23
N ILE A 548 -9.68 1.84 -26.28
CA ILE A 548 -8.42 1.73 -25.51
C ILE A 548 -8.04 0.26 -25.32
N ASN A 549 -6.86 -0.11 -25.79
CA ASN A 549 -6.33 -1.46 -25.58
C ASN A 549 -4.99 -1.42 -24.83
N GLY A 550 -4.91 -2.15 -23.73
CA GLY A 550 -3.64 -2.43 -23.04
C GLY A 550 -3.02 -3.73 -23.54
N LEU A 551 -1.74 -3.72 -23.87
CA LEU A 551 -0.97 -4.90 -24.25
C LEU A 551 0.09 -5.16 -23.18
N THR A 552 0.18 -6.38 -22.66
CA THR A 552 1.23 -6.72 -21.68
C THR A 552 1.53 -8.22 -21.68
N ALA A 553 2.76 -8.60 -21.36
CA ALA A 553 3.06 -9.99 -21.01
C ALA A 553 2.55 -10.37 -19.62
N THR A 554 2.54 -9.42 -18.71
CA THR A 554 2.26 -9.65 -17.29
C THR A 554 1.32 -8.55 -16.80
N PRO A 555 0.11 -8.87 -16.32
CA PRO A 555 -0.79 -7.87 -15.76
C PRO A 555 -0.40 -7.48 -14.32
N TYR A 556 0.80 -7.86 -13.85
CA TYR A 556 1.26 -7.61 -12.49
C TYR A 556 2.17 -6.38 -12.45
N ARG A 557 2.09 -5.60 -11.37
CA ARG A 557 2.94 -4.42 -11.16
C ARG A 557 3.83 -4.57 -9.94
N SER A 558 5.05 -4.03 -10.03
CA SER A 558 6.05 -4.12 -8.96
C SER A 558 5.68 -3.30 -7.72
N ASP A 559 4.83 -2.29 -7.88
CA ASP A 559 4.30 -1.46 -6.80
C ASP A 559 3.02 -2.03 -6.14
N GLY A 560 2.51 -3.17 -6.62
CA GLY A 560 1.29 -3.81 -6.12
C GLY A 560 -0.01 -3.11 -6.53
N LEU A 561 0.04 -2.18 -7.50
CA LEU A 561 -1.12 -1.44 -7.98
C LEU A 561 -1.64 -1.97 -9.34
N ASP A 562 -1.54 -3.28 -9.58
CA ASP A 562 -2.06 -3.92 -10.79
C ASP A 562 -3.57 -3.72 -11.00
N ALA A 563 -4.33 -3.54 -9.91
CA ALA A 563 -5.76 -3.18 -9.97
C ALA A 563 -6.06 -1.89 -10.75
N LEU A 564 -5.08 -0.97 -10.92
CA LEU A 564 -5.26 0.23 -11.75
C LEU A 564 -5.37 -0.09 -13.25
N LEU A 565 -4.73 -1.16 -13.71
CA LEU A 565 -4.70 -1.51 -15.14
C LEU A 565 -6.10 -1.73 -15.70
N PRO A 566 -6.95 -2.60 -15.12
CA PRO A 566 -8.29 -2.80 -15.64
C PRO A 566 -9.20 -1.58 -15.50
N LEU A 567 -8.95 -0.68 -14.54
CA LEU A 567 -9.72 0.57 -14.41
C LEU A 567 -9.47 1.53 -15.57
N ILE A 568 -8.21 1.63 -16.01
CA ILE A 568 -7.80 2.53 -17.11
C ILE A 568 -8.08 1.90 -18.47
N CYS A 569 -7.57 0.68 -18.68
CA CYS A 569 -7.57 0.01 -19.99
C CYS A 569 -8.83 -0.80 -20.25
N GLY A 570 -9.66 -1.06 -19.23
CA GLY A 570 -10.73 -2.07 -19.28
C GLY A 570 -10.25 -3.46 -18.85
N PRO A 571 -11.18 -4.39 -18.59
CA PRO A 571 -10.85 -5.71 -18.04
C PRO A 571 -10.00 -6.54 -19.01
N ILE A 572 -9.32 -7.57 -18.49
CA ILE A 572 -8.62 -8.55 -19.31
C ILE A 572 -9.65 -9.27 -20.18
N ARG A 573 -9.54 -9.11 -21.51
CA ARG A 573 -10.45 -9.74 -22.48
C ARG A 573 -9.92 -11.05 -23.02
N HIS A 574 -8.61 -11.21 -23.02
CA HIS A 574 -7.95 -12.44 -23.46
C HIS A 574 -6.57 -12.59 -22.82
N THR A 575 -6.26 -13.81 -22.41
CA THR A 575 -4.93 -14.22 -21.97
C THR A 575 -4.46 -15.32 -22.91
N MET A 576 -3.30 -15.12 -23.53
CA MET A 576 -2.63 -16.14 -24.32
C MET A 576 -1.64 -16.90 -23.44
N GLU A 577 -1.66 -18.21 -23.55
CA GLU A 577 -0.65 -19.09 -22.99
C GLU A 577 0.19 -19.63 -24.15
N LEU A 578 1.51 -19.54 -24.03
CA LEU A 578 2.41 -20.23 -24.95
C LEU A 578 2.58 -21.65 -24.41
N GLU A 579 2.00 -22.62 -25.11
CA GLU A 579 2.40 -24.01 -24.96
C GLU A 579 3.83 -24.15 -25.46
N HIS A 580 4.70 -24.67 -24.60
CA HIS A 580 6.05 -25.07 -24.96
C HIS A 580 6.06 -26.60 -24.97
N ALA A 581 6.36 -27.18 -26.12
CA ALA A 581 6.31 -28.63 -26.33
C ALA A 581 7.50 -29.37 -25.71
N GLY A 582 8.64 -28.69 -25.56
CA GLY A 582 9.85 -29.27 -24.98
C GLY A 582 9.77 -29.45 -23.45
N PRO A 583 10.66 -30.26 -22.87
CA PRO A 583 10.74 -30.43 -21.42
C PRO A 583 11.22 -29.14 -20.75
N LYS A 584 10.71 -28.88 -19.54
CA LYS A 584 11.05 -27.71 -18.74
C LYS A 584 11.73 -28.14 -17.44
N HIS A 585 13.02 -27.84 -17.29
CA HIS A 585 13.83 -28.28 -16.15
C HIS A 585 14.08 -27.13 -15.17
N TYR A 586 13.81 -27.36 -13.88
CA TYR A 586 14.14 -26.42 -12.82
C TYR A 586 15.23 -26.98 -11.91
N VAL A 587 16.44 -26.43 -12.03
CA VAL A 587 17.59 -26.86 -11.24
C VAL A 587 17.88 -25.81 -10.17
N VAL A 588 17.82 -26.22 -8.91
CA VAL A 588 18.12 -25.36 -7.76
C VAL A 588 19.42 -25.81 -7.11
N GLN A 589 20.35 -24.88 -6.94
CA GLN A 589 21.57 -25.08 -6.17
C GLN A 589 21.53 -24.26 -4.88
N THR A 590 21.93 -24.86 -3.77
CA THR A 590 22.01 -24.15 -2.48
C THR A 590 23.40 -23.54 -2.33
N THR A 591 23.47 -22.30 -1.84
CA THR A 591 24.74 -21.60 -1.59
C THR A 591 24.96 -21.48 -0.08
N GLU A 592 26.22 -21.37 0.32
CA GLU A 592 26.64 -21.08 1.70
C GLU A 592 26.83 -19.58 1.96
N PHE A 593 26.27 -18.72 1.12
CA PHE A 593 26.39 -17.27 1.25
C PHE A 593 25.74 -16.77 2.54
N THR A 594 26.49 -15.98 3.32
CA THR A 594 26.02 -15.31 4.54
C THR A 594 26.03 -13.79 4.38
N TYR A 595 25.25 -13.09 5.20
CA TYR A 595 25.20 -11.63 5.19
C TYR A 595 24.95 -11.11 6.61
N ASP A 596 26.01 -10.62 7.25
CA ASP A 596 26.06 -10.36 8.70
C ASP A 596 25.83 -8.88 9.08
N GLU A 597 25.29 -8.07 8.17
CA GLU A 597 25.00 -6.66 8.45
C GLU A 597 23.78 -6.49 9.36
N PRO A 598 23.81 -5.57 10.34
CA PRO A 598 22.76 -5.40 11.34
C PRO A 598 21.42 -4.95 10.73
N HIS A 599 21.43 -4.42 9.50
CA HIS A 599 20.25 -4.00 8.77
C HIS A 599 20.28 -4.52 7.33
N LEU A 600 19.15 -5.10 6.90
CA LEU A 600 18.95 -5.51 5.52
C LEU A 600 18.76 -4.28 4.62
N TYR A 601 19.77 -3.94 3.82
CA TYR A 601 19.66 -2.97 2.74
C TYR A 601 19.98 -3.66 1.40
N TRP A 602 18.98 -3.72 0.52
CA TRP A 602 19.07 -4.49 -0.73
C TRP A 602 20.27 -4.12 -1.61
N PRO A 603 20.62 -2.83 -1.79
CA PRO A 603 21.80 -2.46 -2.57
C PRO A 603 23.11 -3.03 -2.02
N ASP A 604 23.29 -3.07 -0.70
CA ASP A 604 24.50 -3.60 -0.07
C ASP A 604 24.50 -5.13 -0.16
N LEU A 605 23.35 -5.78 0.03
CA LEU A 605 23.19 -7.21 -0.20
C LEU A 605 23.50 -7.61 -1.65
N ASP A 606 23.00 -6.85 -2.63
CA ASP A 606 23.29 -7.08 -4.06
C ASP A 606 24.79 -6.89 -4.37
N ASN A 607 25.50 -6.02 -3.64
CA ASN A 607 26.96 -5.87 -3.76
C ASN A 607 27.70 -7.05 -3.11
N ALA A 608 27.29 -7.47 -1.91
CA ALA A 608 27.87 -8.62 -1.21
C ALA A 608 27.72 -9.91 -2.04
N LEU A 609 26.53 -10.15 -2.60
CA LEU A 609 26.28 -11.28 -3.50
C LEU A 609 27.16 -11.25 -4.75
N ALA A 610 27.44 -10.06 -5.29
CA ALA A 610 28.32 -9.89 -6.45
C ALA A 610 29.80 -10.12 -6.13
N ALA A 611 30.20 -9.94 -4.87
CA ALA A 611 31.57 -10.08 -4.40
C ALA A 611 31.90 -11.46 -3.81
N ASP A 612 30.89 -12.28 -3.51
CA ASP A 612 31.09 -13.58 -2.89
C ASP A 612 31.76 -14.59 -3.85
N SER A 613 33.00 -14.96 -3.53
CA SER A 613 33.84 -15.78 -4.41
C SER A 613 33.35 -17.22 -4.54
N ALA A 614 32.89 -17.83 -3.44
CA ALA A 614 32.43 -19.22 -3.42
C ALA A 614 31.13 -19.39 -4.23
N ARG A 615 30.18 -18.48 -4.02
CA ARG A 615 28.93 -18.42 -4.78
C ARG A 615 29.18 -18.16 -6.27
N ASN A 616 30.06 -17.21 -6.60
CA ASN A 616 30.37 -16.90 -8.00
C ASN A 616 31.11 -18.04 -8.71
N ALA A 617 31.96 -18.80 -8.01
CA ALA A 617 32.58 -20.00 -8.56
C ALA A 617 31.54 -21.08 -8.91
N LEU A 618 30.58 -21.33 -8.02
CA LEU A 618 29.45 -22.24 -8.29
C LEU A 618 28.61 -21.79 -9.49
N ILE A 619 28.36 -20.48 -9.61
CA ILE A 619 27.64 -19.91 -10.76
C ILE A 619 28.44 -20.12 -12.05
N ALA A 620 29.75 -19.83 -12.05
CA ALA A 620 30.62 -19.99 -13.21
C ALA A 620 30.68 -21.46 -13.68
N GLU A 621 30.85 -22.40 -12.75
CA GLU A 621 30.82 -23.84 -13.05
C GLU A 621 29.48 -24.27 -13.66
N THR A 622 28.38 -23.71 -13.16
CA THR A 622 27.04 -24.00 -13.68
C THR A 622 26.82 -23.42 -15.07
N ILE A 623 27.33 -22.21 -15.35
CA ILE A 623 27.31 -21.62 -16.69
C ILE A 623 28.12 -22.49 -17.66
N ALA A 624 29.34 -22.90 -17.28
CA ALA A 624 30.19 -23.73 -18.13
C ALA A 624 29.54 -25.08 -18.45
N ARG A 625 28.95 -25.76 -17.45
CA ARG A 625 28.19 -27.01 -17.68
C ARG A 625 26.99 -26.82 -18.58
N ALA A 626 26.24 -25.74 -18.42
CA ALA A 626 25.06 -25.46 -19.23
C ALA A 626 25.38 -25.29 -20.73
N THR A 627 26.61 -24.90 -21.07
CA THR A 627 27.05 -24.77 -22.48
C THR A 627 27.51 -26.07 -23.12
N ALA A 628 27.72 -27.15 -22.35
CA ALA A 628 28.30 -28.40 -22.85
C ALA A 628 27.44 -29.08 -23.93
N ASP A 629 26.12 -28.88 -23.90
CA ASP A 629 25.17 -29.47 -24.85
C ASP A 629 24.83 -28.53 -26.03
N GLY A 630 25.65 -27.50 -26.27
CA GLY A 630 25.46 -26.55 -27.37
C GLY A 630 24.29 -25.58 -27.18
N SER A 631 23.87 -25.36 -25.94
CA SER A 631 22.77 -24.47 -25.56
C SER A 631 23.17 -22.99 -25.54
N ASN A 632 22.24 -22.11 -25.92
CA ASN A 632 22.39 -20.68 -25.72
C ASN A 632 22.02 -20.27 -24.28
N VAL A 633 22.97 -19.68 -23.56
CA VAL A 633 22.83 -19.41 -22.12
C VAL A 633 22.66 -17.92 -21.85
N LEU A 634 21.57 -17.56 -21.16
CA LEU A 634 21.35 -16.22 -20.62
C LEU A 634 21.61 -16.21 -19.11
N VAL A 635 22.56 -15.39 -18.67
CA VAL A 635 22.90 -15.17 -17.26
C VAL A 635 22.40 -13.80 -16.83
N LEU A 636 21.53 -13.77 -15.81
CA LEU A 636 20.95 -12.53 -15.30
C LEU A 636 21.57 -12.12 -13.98
N VAL A 637 22.24 -10.97 -13.99
CA VAL A 637 22.81 -10.32 -12.80
C VAL A 637 22.13 -8.98 -12.52
N LYS A 638 22.44 -8.34 -11.38
CA LYS A 638 21.98 -6.98 -11.05
C LYS A 638 23.07 -5.91 -11.06
N ARG A 639 24.33 -6.32 -10.90
CA ARG A 639 25.48 -5.43 -10.75
C ARG A 639 26.46 -5.67 -11.88
N ARG A 640 27.17 -4.61 -12.29
CA ARG A 640 28.19 -4.71 -13.34
C ARG A 640 29.43 -5.43 -12.83
N GLU A 641 29.76 -5.21 -11.56
CA GLU A 641 30.88 -5.84 -10.85
C GLU A 641 30.74 -7.37 -10.87
N HIS A 642 29.50 -7.87 -10.80
CA HIS A 642 29.21 -9.30 -10.92
C HIS A 642 29.47 -9.83 -12.35
N ILE A 643 29.20 -9.03 -13.39
CA ILE A 643 29.54 -9.40 -14.78
C ILE A 643 31.04 -9.65 -14.87
N SER A 644 31.84 -8.67 -14.43
CA SER A 644 33.30 -8.76 -14.47
C SER A 644 33.84 -9.92 -13.63
N ALA A 645 33.24 -10.19 -12.45
CA ALA A 645 33.59 -11.34 -11.63
C ALA A 645 33.35 -12.67 -12.36
N LEU A 646 32.19 -12.85 -12.98
CA LEU A 646 31.87 -14.06 -13.72
C LEU A 646 32.72 -14.22 -14.99
N GLU A 647 32.96 -13.14 -15.75
CA GLU A 647 33.87 -13.18 -16.92
C GLU A 647 35.27 -13.61 -16.52
N THR A 648 35.78 -13.07 -15.40
CA THR A 648 37.11 -13.42 -14.87
C THR A 648 37.16 -14.90 -14.48
N LEU A 649 36.15 -15.40 -13.76
CA LEU A 649 36.08 -16.80 -13.35
C LEU A 649 35.95 -17.74 -14.54
N LEU A 650 35.10 -17.43 -15.51
CA LEU A 650 34.95 -18.23 -16.73
C LEU A 650 36.26 -18.30 -17.52
N THR A 651 36.95 -17.18 -17.68
CA THR A 651 38.24 -17.13 -18.41
C THR A 651 39.34 -17.88 -17.67
N ARG A 652 39.40 -17.76 -16.33
CA ARG A 652 40.45 -18.36 -15.50
C ARG A 652 40.25 -19.85 -15.30
N ASP A 653 39.04 -20.28 -14.96
CA ASP A 653 38.74 -21.64 -14.50
C ASP A 653 38.24 -22.54 -15.64
N HIS A 654 37.78 -21.95 -16.75
CA HIS A 654 37.30 -22.66 -17.92
C HIS A 654 37.90 -22.08 -19.23
N PRO A 655 39.24 -22.05 -19.37
CA PRO A 655 39.91 -21.41 -20.53
C PRO A 655 39.55 -22.05 -21.87
N ASP A 656 39.15 -23.33 -21.86
CA ASP A 656 38.74 -24.09 -23.04
C ASP A 656 37.21 -24.03 -23.31
N LEU A 657 36.53 -23.02 -22.77
CA LEU A 657 35.11 -22.77 -23.03
C LEU A 657 34.86 -22.74 -24.55
N PRO A 658 33.99 -23.62 -25.09
CA PRO A 658 33.83 -23.77 -26.53
C PRO A 658 33.04 -22.63 -27.19
N VAL A 659 32.56 -21.66 -26.40
CA VAL A 659 31.62 -20.63 -26.84
C VAL A 659 32.06 -19.23 -26.40
N PRO A 660 31.80 -18.19 -27.22
CA PRO A 660 32.07 -16.80 -26.87
C PRO A 660 31.16 -16.30 -25.74
N VAL A 661 31.72 -15.47 -24.87
CA VAL A 661 31.00 -14.74 -23.81
C VAL A 661 30.73 -13.31 -24.26
N PHE A 662 29.46 -12.92 -24.27
CA PHE A 662 29.01 -11.56 -24.54
C PHE A 662 28.43 -10.92 -23.27
N THR A 663 28.48 -9.59 -23.21
CA THR A 663 27.92 -8.83 -22.08
C THR A 663 26.98 -7.72 -22.52
N LEU A 664 25.92 -7.52 -21.73
CA LEU A 664 24.96 -6.42 -21.90
C LEU A 664 24.70 -5.67 -20.58
N HIS A 665 25.06 -4.39 -20.55
CA HIS A 665 24.85 -3.53 -19.38
C HIS A 665 24.58 -2.07 -19.74
N GLY A 666 24.05 -1.31 -18.78
CA GLY A 666 23.53 0.06 -19.01
C GLY A 666 24.60 1.08 -19.41
N ALA A 667 25.86 0.88 -19.01
CA ALA A 667 26.97 1.76 -19.35
C ALA A 667 27.49 1.63 -20.81
N GLN A 668 27.09 0.59 -21.56
CA GLN A 668 27.47 0.47 -22.98
C GLN A 668 26.80 1.57 -23.81
N SER A 669 27.43 2.00 -24.90
CA SER A 669 26.77 2.92 -25.83
C SER A 669 25.66 2.23 -26.61
N SER A 670 24.74 3.00 -27.21
CA SER A 670 23.72 2.42 -28.10
C SER A 670 24.32 1.72 -29.32
N LYS A 671 25.51 2.16 -29.77
CA LYS A 671 26.24 1.55 -30.88
C LYS A 671 26.79 0.19 -30.48
N ASP A 672 27.38 0.09 -29.30
CA ASP A 672 27.98 -1.16 -28.80
C ASP A 672 26.90 -2.21 -28.55
N ARG A 673 25.77 -1.82 -27.92
CA ARG A 673 24.64 -2.74 -27.74
C ARG A 673 24.11 -3.29 -29.07
N LYS A 674 24.04 -2.45 -30.11
CA LYS A 674 23.61 -2.87 -31.46
C LYS A 674 24.63 -3.82 -32.11
N ALA A 675 25.93 -3.58 -31.89
CA ALA A 675 26.99 -4.46 -32.37
C ALA A 675 26.97 -5.83 -31.69
N THR A 676 26.84 -5.88 -30.35
CA THR A 676 26.69 -7.12 -29.59
C THR A 676 25.49 -7.93 -30.08
N ARG A 677 24.34 -7.28 -30.31
CA ARG A 677 23.15 -7.96 -30.84
C ARG A 677 23.37 -8.57 -32.22
N LYS A 678 23.96 -7.79 -33.14
CA LYS A 678 24.28 -8.30 -34.47
C LYS A 678 25.24 -9.50 -34.40
N ALA A 679 26.18 -9.48 -33.46
CA ALA A 679 27.09 -10.60 -33.23
C ALA A 679 26.34 -11.83 -32.67
N LEU A 680 25.42 -11.64 -31.73
CA LEU A 680 24.57 -12.71 -31.19
C LEU A 680 23.75 -13.40 -32.30
N ASP A 681 23.14 -12.63 -33.21
CA ASP A 681 22.34 -13.19 -34.33
C ASP A 681 23.16 -14.08 -35.28
N SER A 682 24.46 -13.81 -35.43
CA SER A 682 25.36 -14.59 -36.28
C SER A 682 26.15 -15.67 -35.53
N THR A 683 25.97 -15.78 -34.21
CA THR A 683 26.73 -16.73 -33.37
C THR A 683 25.83 -17.90 -33.01
N PRO A 684 26.13 -19.14 -33.46
CA PRO A 684 25.25 -20.30 -33.22
C PRO A 684 25.08 -20.66 -31.75
N GLN A 685 26.15 -20.52 -30.96
CA GLN A 685 26.22 -20.89 -29.55
C GLN A 685 26.97 -19.81 -28.77
N PHE A 686 26.38 -19.32 -27.68
CA PHE A 686 26.97 -18.24 -26.89
C PHE A 686 26.55 -18.24 -25.42
N ILE A 687 27.34 -17.54 -24.61
CA ILE A 687 26.95 -17.09 -23.26
C ILE A 687 26.66 -15.61 -23.31
N LEU A 688 25.51 -15.18 -22.80
CA LEU A 688 25.17 -13.77 -22.63
C LEU A 688 25.00 -13.45 -21.14
N ILE A 689 25.94 -12.68 -20.59
CA ILE A 689 25.83 -12.15 -19.22
C ILE A 689 25.24 -10.73 -19.28
N ALA A 690 24.02 -10.59 -18.76
CA ALA A 690 23.29 -9.34 -18.87
C ALA A 690 22.75 -8.86 -17.53
N MET A 691 22.74 -7.53 -17.35
CA MET A 691 21.96 -6.95 -16.26
C MET A 691 20.47 -7.17 -16.49
N SER A 692 19.77 -7.64 -15.46
CA SER A 692 18.34 -7.98 -15.49
C SER A 692 17.46 -6.85 -16.02
N GLN A 693 17.81 -5.59 -15.76
CA GLN A 693 17.09 -4.41 -16.25
C GLN A 693 17.25 -4.18 -17.75
N ILE A 694 18.37 -4.60 -18.34
CA ILE A 694 18.65 -4.41 -19.78
C ILE A 694 18.11 -5.61 -20.57
N ALA A 695 18.33 -6.84 -20.09
CA ALA A 695 17.81 -8.04 -20.75
C ALA A 695 16.31 -8.28 -20.50
N GLY A 696 15.73 -7.71 -19.44
CA GLY A 696 14.30 -7.85 -19.12
C GLY A 696 13.37 -7.03 -20.01
N GLU A 697 13.84 -5.93 -20.60
CA GLU A 697 12.98 -4.91 -21.21
C GLU A 697 13.15 -4.80 -22.73
N GLY A 698 12.17 -5.27 -23.51
CA GLY A 698 12.03 -4.91 -24.93
C GLY A 698 13.15 -5.32 -25.90
N VAL A 699 14.16 -6.07 -25.42
CA VAL A 699 15.25 -6.57 -26.26
C VAL A 699 14.80 -7.85 -26.97
N ASP A 700 14.90 -7.85 -28.29
CA ASP A 700 14.78 -9.06 -29.10
C ASP A 700 16.12 -9.80 -29.03
N LEU A 701 16.12 -10.98 -28.40
CA LEU A 701 17.25 -11.88 -28.32
C LEU A 701 16.96 -13.10 -29.19
N PRO A 702 17.99 -13.73 -29.77
CA PRO A 702 17.83 -15.03 -30.45
C PRO A 702 17.31 -16.10 -29.48
N THR A 703 16.96 -17.28 -29.99
CA THR A 703 16.45 -18.39 -29.18
C THR A 703 17.44 -18.75 -28.06
N LEU A 704 16.93 -18.83 -26.84
CA LEU A 704 17.68 -19.17 -25.63
C LEU A 704 17.16 -20.50 -25.08
N ASP A 705 18.05 -21.35 -24.60
CA ASP A 705 17.69 -22.67 -24.04
C ASP A 705 17.83 -22.67 -22.52
N VAL A 706 18.81 -21.93 -21.99
CA VAL A 706 19.14 -21.92 -20.57
C VAL A 706 19.07 -20.51 -19.97
N LEU A 707 18.42 -20.40 -18.81
CA LEU A 707 18.37 -19.20 -17.98
C LEU A 707 19.08 -19.45 -16.65
N VAL A 708 20.11 -18.66 -16.34
CA VAL A 708 20.82 -18.68 -15.06
C VAL A 708 20.44 -17.44 -14.25
N LEU A 709 19.70 -17.65 -13.15
CA LEU A 709 19.26 -16.59 -12.23
C LEU A 709 20.33 -16.30 -11.17
N ALA A 710 21.45 -15.69 -11.58
CA ALA A 710 22.58 -15.39 -10.69
C ALA A 710 22.27 -14.33 -9.60
N ALA A 711 21.16 -13.60 -9.71
CA ALA A 711 20.74 -12.59 -8.75
C ALA A 711 19.30 -12.81 -8.24
N PRO A 712 19.00 -12.42 -6.99
CA PRO A 712 17.69 -12.65 -6.39
C PRO A 712 16.61 -11.78 -7.04
N VAL A 713 15.53 -12.44 -7.46
CA VAL A 713 14.29 -11.83 -7.96
C VAL A 713 13.11 -12.37 -7.15
N ALA A 714 12.17 -11.50 -6.77
CA ALA A 714 10.96 -11.91 -6.03
C ALA A 714 9.67 -11.52 -6.77
N PHE A 715 9.75 -10.53 -7.67
CA PHE A 715 8.59 -10.00 -8.34
C PHE A 715 8.11 -10.94 -9.45
N LYS A 716 6.87 -11.43 -9.32
CA LYS A 716 6.23 -12.39 -10.24
C LYS A 716 6.30 -11.97 -11.71
N GLY A 717 6.09 -10.69 -12.01
CA GLY A 717 6.13 -10.18 -13.39
C GLY A 717 7.49 -10.37 -14.04
N ASN A 718 8.57 -10.03 -13.33
CA ASN A 718 9.94 -10.20 -13.85
C ASN A 718 10.26 -11.68 -14.07
N VAL A 719 9.90 -12.55 -13.12
CA VAL A 719 10.15 -14.00 -13.21
C VAL A 719 9.47 -14.58 -14.46
N ILE A 720 8.20 -14.26 -14.69
CA ILE A 720 7.46 -14.73 -15.89
C ILE A 720 8.11 -14.21 -17.18
N GLN A 721 8.52 -12.94 -17.21
CA GLN A 721 9.19 -12.36 -18.39
C GLN A 721 10.54 -13.01 -18.67
N GLN A 722 11.34 -13.28 -17.63
CA GLN A 722 12.67 -13.90 -17.76
C GLN A 722 12.56 -15.35 -18.27
N ILE A 723 11.67 -16.15 -17.69
CA ILE A 723 11.40 -17.54 -18.13
C ILE A 723 10.78 -17.56 -19.54
N GLY A 724 9.95 -16.57 -19.85
CA GLY A 724 9.37 -16.39 -21.19
C GLY A 724 10.41 -16.25 -22.30
N ARG A 725 11.67 -15.92 -21.98
CA ARG A 725 12.75 -15.80 -22.96
C ARG A 725 13.31 -17.14 -23.40
N VAL A 726 13.41 -18.11 -22.48
CA VAL A 726 13.90 -19.47 -22.78
C VAL A 726 12.80 -20.42 -23.25
N THR A 727 11.57 -19.95 -23.30
CA THR A 727 10.41 -20.74 -23.78
C THR A 727 9.87 -20.21 -25.11
N ARG A 728 10.63 -19.34 -25.79
CA ARG A 728 10.26 -18.71 -27.07
C ARG A 728 10.80 -19.56 -28.23
N GLY A 729 9.95 -20.43 -28.77
CA GLY A 729 10.33 -21.37 -29.84
C GLY A 729 10.09 -22.81 -29.40
N ALA A 730 9.65 -23.66 -30.33
CA ALA A 730 9.15 -24.99 -30.03
C ALA A 730 10.24 -26.06 -30.23
N GLU A 731 10.19 -27.08 -29.37
CA GLU A 731 10.86 -28.39 -29.38
C GLU A 731 12.11 -28.58 -28.50
N SER A 732 12.97 -27.58 -28.28
CA SER A 732 14.15 -27.75 -27.40
C SER A 732 13.80 -27.69 -25.90
N ALA A 733 14.64 -28.30 -25.07
CA ALA A 733 14.50 -28.28 -23.62
C ALA A 733 14.79 -26.87 -23.06
N ALA A 734 13.91 -26.36 -22.19
CA ALA A 734 14.13 -25.11 -21.49
C ALA A 734 14.60 -25.37 -20.06
N THR A 735 15.77 -24.85 -19.68
CA THR A 735 16.33 -25.07 -18.33
C THR A 735 16.49 -23.75 -17.57
N VAL A 736 16.04 -23.74 -16.30
CA VAL A 736 16.25 -22.62 -15.37
C VAL A 736 17.14 -23.08 -14.22
N PHE A 737 18.32 -22.47 -14.10
CA PHE A 737 19.19 -22.60 -12.95
C PHE A 737 18.92 -21.45 -11.95
N ASP A 738 18.69 -21.80 -10.68
CA ASP A 738 18.40 -20.87 -9.60
C ASP A 738 19.24 -21.19 -8.35
N PHE A 739 19.55 -20.16 -7.56
CA PHE A 739 20.47 -20.24 -6.42
C PHE A 739 19.73 -19.89 -5.12
N HIS A 740 19.73 -20.81 -4.16
CA HIS A 740 19.08 -20.66 -2.87
C HIS A 740 20.10 -20.26 -1.80
N ASP A 741 20.16 -18.97 -1.52
CA ASP A 741 20.98 -18.37 -0.45
C ASP A 741 20.30 -18.53 0.92
N HIS A 742 20.40 -19.73 1.49
CA HIS A 742 19.52 -20.20 2.57
C HIS A 742 19.80 -19.61 3.96
N HIS A 743 21.02 -19.14 4.23
CA HIS A 743 21.38 -18.48 5.49
C HIS A 743 20.81 -17.06 5.61
N VAL A 744 20.31 -16.47 4.51
CA VAL A 744 19.72 -15.12 4.52
C VAL A 744 18.21 -15.21 4.37
N ALA A 745 17.49 -14.97 5.47
CA ALA A 745 16.02 -15.13 5.53
C ALA A 745 15.26 -14.34 4.45
N ALA A 746 15.74 -13.14 4.09
CA ALA A 746 15.15 -12.32 3.04
C ALA A 746 15.32 -12.93 1.64
N LEU A 747 16.47 -13.56 1.36
CA LEU A 747 16.73 -14.25 0.10
C LEU A 747 15.96 -15.56 0.02
N THR A 748 15.80 -16.28 1.14
CA THR A 748 14.91 -17.44 1.25
C THR A 748 13.45 -17.07 0.95
N ALA A 749 12.97 -15.94 1.48
CA ALA A 749 11.63 -15.45 1.18
C ALA A 749 11.47 -15.09 -0.31
N ALA A 750 12.47 -14.45 -0.92
CA ALA A 750 12.50 -14.17 -2.35
C ALA A 750 12.52 -15.46 -3.20
N PHE A 751 13.34 -16.45 -2.80
CA PHE A 751 13.44 -17.76 -3.44
C PHE A 751 12.08 -18.49 -3.46
N ARG A 752 11.42 -18.59 -2.30
CA ARG A 752 10.08 -19.21 -2.21
C ARG A 752 9.08 -18.57 -3.17
N LYS A 753 9.09 -17.23 -3.26
CA LYS A 753 8.20 -16.49 -4.18
C LYS A 753 8.50 -16.81 -5.64
N ARG A 754 9.76 -16.73 -6.09
CA ARG A 754 10.11 -17.02 -7.51
C ARG A 754 9.96 -18.50 -7.86
N SER A 755 10.35 -19.40 -6.97
CA SER A 755 10.24 -20.85 -7.15
C SER A 755 8.79 -21.28 -7.35
N SER A 756 7.86 -20.73 -6.55
CA SER A 756 6.42 -20.94 -6.75
C SER A 756 5.94 -20.48 -8.13
N VAL A 757 6.46 -19.36 -8.64
CA VAL A 757 6.11 -18.85 -9.97
C VAL A 757 6.70 -19.73 -11.08
N ILE A 758 7.97 -20.10 -10.99
CA ILE A 758 8.67 -20.98 -11.95
C ILE A 758 7.93 -22.32 -12.09
N ARG A 759 7.60 -22.97 -10.96
CA ARG A 759 6.83 -24.21 -10.94
C ARG A 759 5.44 -24.06 -11.54
N LYS A 760 4.74 -22.94 -11.27
CA LYS A 760 3.44 -22.64 -11.88
C LYS A 760 3.51 -22.43 -13.40
N GLN A 761 4.70 -22.17 -13.97
CA GLN A 761 4.93 -22.13 -15.42
C GLN A 761 5.28 -23.50 -16.01
N GLY A 762 5.25 -24.57 -15.20
CA GLY A 762 5.44 -25.95 -15.64
C GLY A 762 6.89 -26.44 -15.62
N PHE A 763 7.81 -25.70 -15.00
CA PHE A 763 9.18 -26.19 -14.80
C PHE A 763 9.22 -27.13 -13.58
N VAL A 764 9.79 -28.32 -13.76
CA VAL A 764 9.84 -29.39 -12.76
C VAL A 764 11.21 -29.59 -12.16
#